data_AF-A0AAV6T8F4-F1
#
_entry.id   AF-A0AAV6T8F4-F1
#
_cell.length_a   1.000
_cell.length_b   1.000
_cell.length_c   1.000
_cell.angle_alpha   90.00
_cell.angle_beta   90.00
_cell.angle_gamma   90.00
#
_symmetry.space_group_name_H-M   'P 1'
#
loop_
_entity.id
_entity.type
_entity.pdbx_description
1 polymer ?
#
loop_
_entity_poly.entity_id
_entity_poly.type
_entity_poly.pdbx_seq_one_letter_code
_entity_poly.pdbx_strand_id
1 'polypeptide(L)'
;MMLSEFFELIQFLFVVIFTTFLVNCVDYDVLFANRAVNHTEPVHNPLDRNKVTLPDAILPGLECTQRIQGNSWNIFLLIMAAIFWIYRLVKVFRNFLNYWEIRQFYVQALKIRMDELCNFTWQEVQDRLISLQQEQQMCVHKKELTELDIYHRILRFKNYMVAMINKSLLPVQLQPPLLGNVVFFTQGLKYNFELILFWGPWSLFQNKWSLHPKYKRNTNRLELAQQLSRVILLVGLANLLLCPFILVWQVLYAFFSYTEVIRREPGSLGARRWSLYGRMYLRHFNELDHELHGRLGHGYKPTSKYMNSFTSPLLAVFAKNMAFFSGSVLAVLIALTVYDEDVLTVQHILTAITLLGVVITITRSFIPDEHVMWCPEQLLQCMLAHIHYMPDHWRGSANKSETREEVAQLFQYKAVFILEELLSPIVTPFILIFLLRNKSLEIIDFFRNFTVDVVGVGDICSFAEMDIRRHGNPTWMSQGQTEASVYQQAENGKTELSLMHFTMKNPHWQPPQESSVFISQLKEKVKHHAHVGPSTHLLLSQAPLCTSLQSINPMTMPDNLLASVMAHPILTASGLQAGEPHFIQPSTAAAASVLASLPPSQLAHTSPVRSRGPLMSSMSPYSTTYHSDRSVNDSMIHSDSHMQRNSLPPELVSAEMSLHAIYMHELHQQSSHPQMTSGQWQNAVPMRDMHTNTGLQQSSHGPSMSMPTPVSLGGWQEEEEEEENEDDQESKSGSTSKHGTGRSQ
;
A
#
# COMPACT_ATOMS: atom_id res chain seq x y z
N MET A 1 -17.20 -15.23 5.73
CA MET A 1 -17.67 -14.11 4.88
C MET A 1 -19.01 -13.57 5.34
N MET A 2 -20.12 -14.33 5.26
CA MET A 2 -21.46 -13.87 5.68
C MET A 2 -21.54 -13.31 7.11
N LEU A 3 -20.86 -13.96 8.06
CA LEU A 3 -20.82 -13.51 9.44
C LEU A 3 -20.19 -12.10 9.56
N SER A 4 -19.19 -11.79 8.73
CA SER A 4 -18.57 -10.46 8.70
C SER A 4 -19.56 -9.41 8.18
N GLU A 5 -20.20 -9.65 7.05
CA GLU A 5 -21.19 -8.70 6.49
C GLU A 5 -22.38 -8.49 7.46
N PHE A 6 -22.80 -9.54 8.17
CA PHE A 6 -23.84 -9.45 9.18
C PHE A 6 -23.40 -8.60 10.39
N PHE A 7 -22.19 -8.83 10.92
CA PHE A 7 -21.67 -8.01 12.01
C PHE A 7 -21.43 -6.56 11.59
N GLU A 8 -21.05 -6.28 10.35
CA GLU A 8 -20.94 -4.91 9.85
C GLU A 8 -22.30 -4.18 9.79
N LEU A 9 -23.40 -4.89 9.55
CA LEU A 9 -24.75 -4.32 9.65
C LEU A 9 -25.14 -4.03 11.10
N ILE A 10 -24.82 -4.95 12.01
CA ILE A 10 -25.05 -4.76 13.46
C ILE A 10 -24.21 -3.61 14.00
N GLN A 11 -22.94 -3.53 13.63
CA GLN A 11 -22.05 -2.46 14.06
C GLN A 11 -22.59 -1.08 13.64
N PHE A 12 -23.07 -0.95 12.40
CA PHE A 12 -23.71 0.30 11.96
C PHE A 12 -24.93 0.64 12.81
N LEU A 13 -25.82 -0.33 13.03
CA LEU A 13 -27.03 -0.14 13.84
C LEU A 13 -26.68 0.23 15.29
N PHE A 14 -25.71 -0.47 15.88
CA PHE A 14 -25.22 -0.21 17.24
C PHE A 14 -24.68 1.21 17.38
N VAL A 15 -23.80 1.65 16.47
CA VAL A 15 -23.22 3.00 16.52
C VAL A 15 -24.31 4.07 16.44
N VAL A 16 -25.29 3.91 15.53
CA VAL A 16 -26.39 4.88 15.38
C VAL A 16 -27.27 4.89 16.63
N ILE A 17 -27.78 3.74 17.08
CA ILE A 17 -28.68 3.65 18.24
C ILE A 17 -27.99 4.13 19.51
N PHE A 18 -26.76 3.68 19.75
CA PHE A 18 -26.02 4.03 20.96
C PHE A 18 -25.69 5.53 21.01
N THR A 19 -25.31 6.12 19.87
CA THR A 19 -25.09 7.57 19.80
C THR A 19 -26.38 8.35 20.04
N THR A 20 -27.50 7.94 19.42
CA THR A 20 -28.80 8.58 19.67
C THR A 20 -29.24 8.45 21.13
N PHE A 21 -28.98 7.30 21.76
CA PHE A 21 -29.23 7.07 23.18
C PHE A 21 -28.39 8.01 24.06
N LEU A 22 -27.08 8.10 23.83
CA LEU A 22 -26.20 8.98 24.61
C LEU A 22 -26.55 10.47 24.47
N VAL A 23 -27.04 10.90 23.30
CA VAL A 23 -27.40 12.31 23.07
C VAL A 23 -28.76 12.68 23.66
N ASN A 24 -29.73 11.76 23.66
CA ASN A 24 -31.13 12.09 23.97
C ASN A 24 -31.70 11.43 25.23
N CYS A 25 -31.20 10.27 25.66
CA CYS A 25 -31.77 9.52 26.78
C CYS A 25 -30.97 9.63 28.09
N VAL A 26 -29.78 10.22 28.07
CA VAL A 26 -28.93 10.35 29.27
C VAL A 26 -29.04 11.76 29.84
N ASP A 27 -29.42 11.87 31.11
CA ASP A 27 -29.36 13.11 31.87
C ASP A 27 -27.97 13.28 32.50
N TYR A 28 -27.14 14.09 31.84
CA TYR A 28 -25.78 14.38 32.30
C TYR A 28 -25.74 15.22 33.57
N ASP A 29 -26.80 15.98 33.91
CA ASP A 29 -26.82 16.79 35.14
C ASP A 29 -26.96 15.91 36.38
N VAL A 30 -27.74 14.82 36.26
CA VAL A 30 -27.82 13.78 37.31
C VAL A 30 -26.53 12.97 37.35
N LEU A 31 -26.01 12.55 36.18
CA LEU A 31 -24.79 11.73 36.11
C LEU A 31 -23.55 12.44 36.67
N PHE A 32 -23.41 13.74 36.43
CA PHE A 32 -22.31 14.55 36.97
C PHE A 32 -22.57 15.11 38.37
N ALA A 33 -23.68 14.70 39.02
CA ALA A 33 -24.09 15.14 40.35
C ALA A 33 -24.29 16.67 40.48
N ASN A 34 -24.59 17.36 39.37
CA ASN A 34 -25.04 18.76 39.37
C ASN A 34 -26.44 18.88 39.98
N ARG A 35 -27.24 17.81 39.90
CA ARG A 35 -28.59 17.72 40.46
C ARG A 35 -28.69 16.51 41.40
N ALA A 36 -29.12 16.76 42.64
CA ALA A 36 -29.36 15.70 43.61
C ALA A 36 -30.65 14.92 43.28
N VAL A 37 -30.58 13.59 43.34
CA VAL A 37 -31.72 12.68 43.17
C VAL A 37 -32.28 12.34 44.56
N ASN A 38 -33.55 12.64 44.79
CA ASN A 38 -34.22 12.29 46.04
C ASN A 38 -34.87 10.91 45.89
N HIS A 39 -34.15 9.85 46.26
CA HIS A 39 -34.77 8.52 46.38
C HIS A 39 -35.86 8.55 47.45
N THR A 40 -37.11 8.31 47.04
CA THR A 40 -38.29 8.33 47.92
C THR A 40 -38.68 6.94 48.45
N GLU A 41 -37.88 5.90 48.18
CA GLU A 41 -38.14 4.54 48.68
C GLU A 41 -37.61 4.29 50.11
N PRO A 42 -38.31 3.46 50.92
CA PRO A 42 -37.91 3.18 52.29
C PRO A 42 -36.89 2.03 52.35
N VAL A 43 -35.58 2.33 52.44
CA VAL A 43 -34.54 1.32 52.71
C VAL A 43 -33.51 1.79 53.74
N HIS A 44 -32.94 0.80 54.43
CA HIS A 44 -32.44 0.72 55.80
C HIS A 44 -31.16 1.47 56.22
N ASN A 45 -30.51 2.30 55.40
CA ASN A 45 -29.26 2.99 55.81
C ASN A 45 -29.20 4.46 55.35
N PRO A 46 -28.95 5.42 56.27
CA PRO A 46 -28.93 6.86 55.96
C PRO A 46 -27.71 7.33 55.15
N LEU A 47 -26.67 6.49 54.96
CA LEU A 47 -25.46 6.83 54.20
C LEU A 47 -25.55 6.55 52.68
N ASP A 48 -26.53 5.77 52.21
CA ASP A 48 -26.70 5.45 50.79
C ASP A 48 -27.70 6.37 50.06
N ARG A 49 -28.28 7.36 50.75
CA ARG A 49 -29.31 8.28 50.19
C ARG A 49 -28.85 9.13 49.00
N ASN A 50 -27.54 9.29 48.80
CA ASN A 50 -26.97 10.22 47.81
C ASN A 50 -26.13 9.54 46.71
N LYS A 51 -26.09 8.20 46.66
CA LYS A 51 -25.32 7.51 45.62
C LYS A 51 -26.14 7.41 44.34
N VAL A 52 -25.83 8.27 43.38
CA VAL A 52 -26.42 8.24 42.03
C VAL A 52 -26.10 6.89 41.38
N THR A 53 -27.12 6.13 41.03
CA THR A 53 -26.96 4.89 40.27
C THR A 53 -27.10 5.16 38.76
N LEU A 54 -26.52 4.30 37.92
CA LEU A 54 -26.57 4.48 36.47
C LEU A 54 -28.02 4.55 35.92
N PRO A 55 -28.99 3.75 36.40
CA PRO A 55 -30.38 3.87 35.99
C PRO A 55 -31.02 5.23 36.32
N ASP A 56 -30.58 5.93 37.37
CA ASP A 56 -31.14 7.24 37.75
C ASP A 56 -30.82 8.33 36.72
N ALA A 57 -29.70 8.19 36.00
CA ALA A 57 -29.31 9.09 34.92
C ALA A 57 -29.97 8.77 33.58
N ILE A 58 -30.70 7.64 33.48
CA ILE A 58 -31.38 7.23 32.24
C ILE A 58 -32.82 7.69 32.30
N LEU A 59 -33.21 8.54 31.34
CA LEU A 59 -34.58 9.05 31.26
C LEU A 59 -35.57 7.91 30.96
N PRO A 60 -36.80 7.97 31.53
CA PRO A 60 -37.87 7.04 31.19
C PRO A 60 -38.13 7.01 29.68
N GLY A 61 -38.45 5.83 29.12
CA GLY A 61 -38.56 5.63 27.67
C GLY A 61 -39.55 6.56 26.97
N LEU A 62 -40.62 6.99 27.65
CA LEU A 62 -41.60 7.94 27.12
C LEU A 62 -40.98 9.33 26.91
N GLU A 63 -40.25 9.82 27.91
CA GLU A 63 -39.60 11.13 27.88
C GLU A 63 -38.43 11.15 26.88
N CYS A 64 -37.64 10.07 26.81
CA CYS A 64 -36.61 9.97 25.78
C CYS A 64 -37.22 9.99 24.36
N THR A 65 -38.32 9.27 24.12
CA THR A 65 -38.98 9.27 22.81
C THR A 65 -39.50 10.66 22.46
N GLN A 66 -40.06 11.39 23.42
CA GLN A 66 -40.49 12.78 23.22
C GLN A 66 -39.31 13.71 22.90
N ARG A 67 -38.16 13.55 23.56
CA ARG A 67 -36.95 14.35 23.29
C ARG A 67 -36.36 14.06 21.91
N ILE A 68 -36.38 12.80 21.48
CA ILE A 68 -35.99 12.40 20.12
C ILE A 68 -36.96 13.02 19.10
N GLN A 69 -38.27 12.95 19.35
CA GLN A 69 -39.30 13.52 18.47
C GLN A 69 -39.30 15.06 18.46
N GLY A 70 -38.85 15.70 19.54
CA GLY A 70 -38.75 17.15 19.64
C GLY A 70 -37.61 17.74 18.79
N ASN A 71 -36.60 16.95 18.46
CA ASN A 71 -35.47 17.40 17.65
C ASN A 71 -35.57 16.92 16.19
N SER A 72 -36.15 17.77 15.34
CA SER A 72 -36.33 17.51 13.91
C SER A 72 -35.04 17.12 13.18
N TRP A 73 -33.89 17.66 13.60
CA TRP A 73 -32.59 17.33 13.01
C TRP A 73 -32.18 15.87 13.30
N ASN A 74 -32.37 15.41 14.54
CA ASN A 74 -32.08 14.02 14.92
C ASN A 74 -32.98 13.04 14.17
N ILE A 75 -34.27 13.36 14.00
CA ILE A 75 -35.21 12.54 13.22
C ILE A 75 -34.75 12.45 11.76
N PHE A 76 -34.36 13.58 11.15
CA PHE A 76 -33.87 13.60 9.78
C PHE A 76 -32.62 12.71 9.61
N LEU A 77 -31.65 12.80 10.52
CA LEU A 77 -30.46 11.93 10.52
C LEU A 77 -30.82 10.45 10.69
N LEU A 78 -31.77 10.12 11.57
CA LEU A 78 -32.24 8.76 11.77
C LEU A 78 -32.94 8.19 10.54
N ILE A 79 -33.75 8.99 9.83
CA ILE A 79 -34.40 8.59 8.58
C ILE A 79 -33.34 8.29 7.50
N MET A 80 -32.36 9.18 7.34
CA MET A 80 -31.25 8.97 6.39
C MET A 80 -30.44 7.72 6.72
N ALA A 81 -30.12 7.51 8.00
CA ALA A 81 -29.41 6.32 8.46
C ALA A 81 -30.23 5.04 8.23
N ALA A 82 -31.55 5.08 8.46
CA ALA A 82 -32.46 3.97 8.20
C ALA A 82 -32.54 3.61 6.71
N ILE A 83 -32.65 4.60 5.81
CA ILE A 83 -32.64 4.38 4.35
C ILE A 83 -31.32 3.71 3.93
N PHE A 84 -30.19 4.22 4.42
CA PHE A 84 -28.89 3.64 4.11
C PHE A 84 -28.73 2.22 4.67
N TRP A 85 -29.22 1.97 5.89
CA TRP A 85 -29.20 0.63 6.49
C TRP A 85 -30.05 -0.37 5.72
N ILE A 86 -31.27 0.01 5.30
CA ILE A 86 -32.14 -0.83 4.46
C ILE A 86 -31.44 -1.14 3.13
N TYR A 87 -30.83 -0.14 2.49
CA TYR A 87 -30.04 -0.36 1.27
C TYR A 87 -28.90 -1.38 1.50
N ARG A 88 -28.13 -1.23 2.58
CA ARG A 88 -27.07 -2.20 2.93
C ARG A 88 -27.64 -3.59 3.21
N LEU A 89 -28.77 -3.69 3.92
CA LEU A 89 -29.44 -4.96 4.21
C LEU A 89 -29.82 -5.70 2.91
N VAL A 90 -30.44 -4.99 1.96
CA VAL A 90 -30.78 -5.55 0.64
C VAL A 90 -29.52 -6.00 -0.10
N LYS A 91 -28.43 -5.23 -0.03
CA LYS A 91 -27.15 -5.60 -0.65
C LYS A 91 -26.57 -6.87 -0.02
N VAL A 92 -26.51 -6.98 1.31
CA VAL A 92 -26.02 -8.17 2.02
C VAL A 92 -26.90 -9.38 1.72
N PHE A 93 -28.22 -9.19 1.62
CA PHE A 93 -29.13 -10.28 1.22
C PHE A 93 -28.87 -10.76 -0.20
N ARG A 94 -28.65 -9.86 -1.17
CA ARG A 94 -28.25 -10.25 -2.54
C ARG A 94 -26.90 -10.97 -2.55
N ASN A 95 -25.93 -10.48 -1.78
CA ASN A 95 -24.63 -11.13 -1.63
C ASN A 95 -24.76 -12.53 -1.03
N PHE A 96 -25.63 -12.72 -0.05
CA PHE A 96 -25.91 -14.04 0.54
C PHE A 96 -26.36 -15.05 -0.52
N LEU A 97 -27.31 -14.67 -1.38
CA LEU A 97 -27.79 -15.53 -2.45
C LEU A 97 -26.66 -15.89 -3.43
N ASN A 98 -25.85 -14.90 -3.82
CA ASN A 98 -24.70 -15.12 -4.70
C ASN A 98 -23.64 -16.03 -4.05
N TYR A 99 -23.34 -15.82 -2.77
CA TYR A 99 -22.39 -16.67 -2.04
C TYR A 99 -22.93 -18.08 -1.82
N TRP A 100 -24.24 -18.24 -1.70
CA TRP A 100 -24.86 -19.55 -1.63
C TRP A 100 -24.69 -20.32 -2.95
N GLU A 101 -24.90 -19.66 -4.08
CA GLU A 101 -24.65 -20.24 -5.40
C GLU A 101 -23.17 -20.63 -5.57
N ILE A 102 -22.24 -19.75 -5.18
CA ILE A 102 -20.80 -20.04 -5.20
C ILE A 102 -20.49 -21.23 -4.27
N ARG A 103 -21.09 -21.30 -3.08
CA ARG A 103 -20.93 -22.45 -2.17
C ARG A 103 -21.37 -23.75 -2.83
N GLN A 104 -22.52 -23.76 -3.51
CA GLN A 104 -22.98 -24.95 -4.24
C GLN A 104 -22.01 -25.32 -5.36
N PHE A 105 -21.46 -24.34 -6.07
CA PHE A 105 -20.43 -24.58 -7.09
C PHE A 105 -19.16 -25.25 -6.51
N TYR A 106 -18.67 -24.81 -5.34
CA TYR A 106 -17.53 -25.46 -4.69
C TYR A 106 -17.82 -26.91 -4.28
N VAL A 107 -18.99 -27.17 -3.69
CA VAL A 107 -19.35 -28.52 -3.21
C VAL A 107 -19.64 -29.48 -4.37
N GLN A 108 -20.43 -29.03 -5.35
CA GLN A 108 -20.95 -29.90 -6.41
C GLN A 108 -19.97 -30.04 -7.58
N ALA A 109 -19.37 -28.92 -8.04
CA ALA A 109 -18.55 -28.91 -9.25
C ALA A 109 -17.07 -29.12 -8.94
N LEU A 110 -16.49 -28.32 -8.01
CA LEU A 110 -15.08 -28.44 -7.64
C LEU A 110 -14.78 -29.63 -6.70
N LYS A 111 -15.82 -30.27 -6.15
CA LYS A 111 -15.73 -31.38 -5.18
C LYS A 111 -14.85 -31.03 -3.99
N ILE A 112 -15.01 -29.80 -3.47
CA ILE A 112 -14.32 -29.30 -2.27
C ILE A 112 -15.36 -29.12 -1.17
N ARG A 113 -15.16 -29.79 -0.03
CA ARG A 113 -16.03 -29.61 1.14
C ARG A 113 -15.70 -28.29 1.84
N MET A 114 -16.71 -27.67 2.45
CA MET A 114 -16.57 -26.34 3.05
C MET A 114 -15.66 -26.30 4.29
N ASP A 115 -15.57 -27.42 5.01
CA ASP A 115 -14.69 -27.64 6.15
C ASP A 115 -13.21 -27.70 5.76
N GLU A 116 -12.92 -28.19 4.55
CA GLU A 116 -11.55 -28.33 4.06
C GLU A 116 -11.04 -27.09 3.31
N LEU A 117 -11.93 -26.16 2.92
CA LEU A 117 -11.58 -25.01 2.07
C LEU A 117 -10.43 -24.17 2.63
N CYS A 118 -10.29 -24.06 3.95
CA CYS A 118 -9.20 -23.34 4.60
C CYS A 118 -7.82 -24.00 4.44
N ASN A 119 -7.78 -25.30 4.13
CA ASN A 119 -6.55 -26.07 3.97
C ASN A 119 -6.05 -26.04 2.51
N PHE A 120 -6.91 -25.64 1.56
CA PHE A 120 -6.56 -25.55 0.15
C PHE A 120 -5.83 -24.24 -0.15
N THR A 121 -4.76 -24.34 -0.94
CA THR A 121 -4.13 -23.16 -1.53
C THR A 121 -4.94 -22.63 -2.72
N TRP A 122 -4.82 -21.35 -3.05
CA TRP A 122 -5.47 -20.78 -4.24
C TRP A 122 -5.04 -21.48 -5.53
N GLN A 123 -3.77 -21.89 -5.62
CA GLN A 123 -3.22 -22.59 -6.77
C GLN A 123 -3.93 -23.94 -7.01
N GLU A 124 -4.20 -24.70 -5.96
CA GLU A 124 -4.97 -25.96 -6.06
C GLU A 124 -6.43 -25.72 -6.50
N VAL A 125 -7.05 -24.65 -6.00
CA VAL A 125 -8.41 -24.27 -6.42
C VAL A 125 -8.44 -23.86 -7.88
N GLN A 126 -7.42 -23.12 -8.33
CA GLN A 126 -7.24 -22.69 -9.71
C GLN A 126 -7.04 -23.87 -10.67
N ASP A 127 -6.17 -24.82 -10.32
CA ASP A 127 -5.94 -26.04 -11.12
C ASP A 127 -7.21 -26.86 -11.30
N ARG A 128 -8.02 -26.99 -10.23
CA ARG A 128 -9.33 -27.64 -10.30
C ARG A 128 -10.30 -26.88 -11.18
N LEU A 129 -10.28 -25.54 -11.15
CA LEU A 129 -11.14 -24.72 -12.01
C LEU A 129 -10.80 -24.89 -13.49
N ILE A 130 -9.50 -24.94 -13.82
CA ILE A 130 -9.01 -25.17 -15.18
C ILE A 130 -9.40 -26.58 -15.66
N SER A 131 -9.23 -27.59 -14.81
CA SER A 131 -9.61 -28.97 -15.12
C SER A 131 -11.13 -29.10 -15.32
N LEU A 132 -11.92 -28.44 -14.47
CA LEU A 132 -13.38 -28.44 -14.55
C LEU A 132 -13.89 -27.81 -15.85
N GLN A 133 -13.21 -26.80 -16.41
CA GLN A 133 -13.60 -26.20 -17.69
C GLN A 133 -13.64 -27.22 -18.84
N GLN A 134 -12.81 -28.27 -18.77
CA GLN A 134 -12.80 -29.34 -19.77
C GLN A 134 -14.03 -30.26 -19.64
N GLU A 135 -14.50 -30.49 -18.42
CA GLU A 135 -15.68 -31.31 -18.12
C GLU A 135 -16.99 -30.53 -18.33
N GLN A 136 -17.01 -29.26 -17.90
CA GLN A 136 -18.15 -28.37 -17.92
C GLN A 136 -17.76 -27.04 -18.58
N GLN A 137 -18.40 -26.71 -19.71
CA GLN A 137 -18.12 -25.46 -20.42
C GLN A 137 -18.67 -24.24 -19.68
N MET A 138 -17.93 -23.71 -18.70
CA MET A 138 -18.26 -22.47 -17.99
C MET A 138 -17.95 -21.24 -18.85
N CYS A 139 -16.86 -21.29 -19.63
CA CYS A 139 -16.57 -20.30 -20.67
C CYS A 139 -17.08 -20.80 -22.03
N VAL A 140 -18.03 -20.07 -22.62
CA VAL A 140 -18.63 -20.42 -23.92
C VAL A 140 -17.66 -20.23 -25.10
N HIS A 141 -16.80 -19.21 -25.03
CA HIS A 141 -15.96 -18.80 -26.17
C HIS A 141 -14.61 -19.52 -26.25
N LYS A 142 -14.15 -20.12 -25.16
CA LYS A 142 -12.85 -20.81 -25.06
C LYS A 142 -13.04 -22.22 -24.52
N LYS A 143 -12.48 -23.21 -25.23
CA LYS A 143 -12.50 -24.62 -24.81
C LYS A 143 -11.56 -24.89 -23.64
N GLU A 144 -10.41 -24.20 -23.61
CA GLU A 144 -9.42 -24.30 -22.54
C GLU A 144 -9.28 -22.93 -21.86
N LEU A 145 -9.29 -22.93 -20.53
CA LEU A 145 -9.11 -21.73 -19.71
C LEU A 145 -7.66 -21.69 -19.24
N THR A 146 -6.98 -20.56 -19.43
CA THR A 146 -5.62 -20.37 -18.92
C THR A 146 -5.64 -19.75 -17.52
N GLU A 147 -4.54 -19.91 -16.78
CA GLU A 147 -4.31 -19.23 -15.51
C GLU A 147 -4.49 -17.72 -15.65
N LEU A 148 -3.88 -17.14 -16.68
CA LEU A 148 -3.93 -15.71 -16.95
C LEU A 148 -5.37 -15.21 -17.19
N ASP A 149 -6.20 -15.99 -17.88
CA ASP A 149 -7.61 -15.63 -18.12
C ASP A 149 -8.39 -15.48 -16.79
N ILE A 150 -8.11 -16.34 -15.79
CA ILE A 150 -8.73 -16.26 -14.45
C ILE A 150 -8.28 -14.97 -13.75
N TYR A 151 -6.97 -14.69 -13.78
CA TYR A 151 -6.42 -13.48 -13.18
C TYR A 151 -6.99 -12.21 -13.83
N HIS A 152 -7.09 -12.16 -15.15
CA HIS A 152 -7.70 -11.03 -15.87
C HIS A 152 -9.15 -10.81 -15.47
N ARG A 153 -9.93 -11.87 -15.25
CA ARG A 153 -11.32 -11.77 -14.79
C ARG A 153 -11.44 -11.22 -13.37
N ILE A 154 -10.57 -11.65 -12.46
CA ILE A 154 -10.58 -11.22 -11.05
C ILE A 154 -10.03 -9.78 -10.92
N LEU A 155 -8.98 -9.46 -11.65
CA LEU A 155 -8.16 -8.26 -11.45
C LEU A 155 -8.40 -7.16 -12.48
N ARG A 156 -9.33 -7.32 -13.44
CA ARG A 156 -9.62 -6.37 -14.53
C ARG A 156 -9.50 -4.91 -14.12
N PHE A 157 -10.33 -4.46 -13.18
CA PHE A 157 -10.37 -3.06 -12.75
C PHE A 157 -9.17 -2.66 -11.89
N LYS A 158 -8.61 -3.60 -11.12
CA LYS A 158 -7.42 -3.34 -10.31
C LYS A 158 -6.19 -3.10 -11.18
N ASN A 159 -6.04 -3.83 -12.28
CA ASN A 159 -4.96 -3.61 -13.24
C ASN A 159 -5.05 -2.22 -13.88
N TYR A 160 -6.25 -1.74 -14.22
CA TYR A 160 -6.43 -0.34 -14.66
C TYR A 160 -6.01 0.65 -13.57
N MET A 161 -6.41 0.45 -12.31
CA MET A 161 -5.99 1.31 -11.20
C MET A 161 -4.46 1.34 -11.02
N VAL A 162 -3.81 0.18 -11.08
CA VAL A 162 -2.34 0.07 -10.98
C VAL A 162 -1.67 0.81 -12.13
N ALA A 163 -2.15 0.63 -13.37
CA ALA A 163 -1.60 1.31 -14.55
C ALA A 163 -1.79 2.83 -14.47
N MET A 164 -2.98 3.32 -14.07
CA MET A 164 -3.23 4.75 -13.94
C MET A 164 -2.40 5.42 -12.84
N ILE A 165 -2.10 4.71 -11.74
CA ILE A 165 -1.21 5.20 -10.69
C ILE A 165 0.26 5.18 -11.16
N ASN A 166 0.69 4.12 -11.84
CA ASN A 166 2.05 4.03 -12.40
C ASN A 166 2.32 5.12 -13.44
N LYS A 167 1.30 5.49 -14.22
CA LYS A 167 1.34 6.59 -15.21
C LYS A 167 1.01 7.97 -14.64
N SER A 168 0.83 8.11 -13.33
CA SER A 168 0.50 9.38 -12.66
C SER A 168 -0.74 10.10 -13.22
N LEU A 169 -1.70 9.35 -13.77
CA LEU A 169 -2.95 9.89 -14.34
C LEU A 169 -3.93 10.33 -13.25
N LEU A 170 -3.94 9.64 -12.11
CA LEU A 170 -4.80 10.01 -10.99
C LEU A 170 -4.13 11.10 -10.12
N PRO A 171 -4.82 12.20 -9.78
CA PRO A 171 -4.26 13.28 -8.98
C PRO A 171 -4.23 12.89 -7.50
N VAL A 172 -3.24 12.07 -7.12
CA VAL A 172 -3.00 11.63 -5.73
C VAL A 172 -1.87 12.40 -5.06
N GLN A 173 -0.96 13.00 -5.84
CA GLN A 173 0.11 13.87 -5.33
C GLN A 173 -0.40 15.31 -5.28
N LEU A 174 -0.40 15.88 -4.08
CA LEU A 174 -0.82 17.24 -3.79
C LEU A 174 0.39 18.04 -3.31
N GLN A 175 0.46 19.31 -3.71
CA GLN A 175 1.51 20.23 -3.29
C GLN A 175 0.91 21.41 -2.51
N PRO A 176 0.39 21.20 -1.28
CA PRO A 176 -0.01 22.30 -0.42
C PRO A 176 1.18 23.22 -0.09
N PRO A 177 0.98 24.55 -0.01
CA PRO A 177 2.05 25.53 0.13
C PRO A 177 2.89 25.38 1.42
N LEU A 178 2.37 24.67 2.44
CA LEU A 178 3.02 24.52 3.75
C LEU A 178 3.60 23.13 4.01
N LEU A 179 3.08 22.07 3.38
CA LEU A 179 3.46 20.68 3.70
C LEU A 179 4.30 20.00 2.59
N GLY A 180 4.65 20.71 1.52
CA GLY A 180 5.42 20.14 0.42
C GLY A 180 4.61 19.11 -0.38
N ASN A 181 5.28 18.09 -0.94
CA ASN A 181 4.62 17.06 -1.73
C ASN A 181 4.02 15.96 -0.83
N VAL A 182 2.69 15.93 -0.73
CA VAL A 182 1.93 14.98 0.08
C VAL A 182 1.10 14.07 -0.83
N VAL A 183 1.10 12.78 -0.53
CA VAL A 183 0.25 11.81 -1.25
C VAL A 183 -1.05 11.62 -0.48
N PHE A 184 -2.19 11.99 -1.09
CA PHE A 184 -3.51 11.80 -0.52
C PHE A 184 -4.30 10.76 -1.31
N PHE A 185 -4.37 9.54 -0.80
CA PHE A 185 -5.14 8.46 -1.41
C PHE A 185 -5.85 7.62 -0.34
N THR A 186 -7.11 7.96 -0.08
CA THR A 186 -7.97 7.33 0.93
C THR A 186 -8.91 6.29 0.33
N GLN A 187 -9.57 5.48 1.16
CA GLN A 187 -10.60 4.55 0.69
C GLN A 187 -11.78 5.28 0.04
N GLY A 188 -12.17 6.45 0.57
CA GLY A 188 -13.24 7.27 0.01
C GLY A 188 -12.92 7.80 -1.39
N LEU A 189 -11.68 8.27 -1.61
CA LEU A 189 -11.24 8.73 -2.93
C LEU A 189 -11.14 7.57 -3.92
N LYS A 190 -10.57 6.43 -3.51
CA LYS A 190 -10.50 5.21 -4.32
C LYS A 190 -11.89 4.74 -4.77
N TYR A 191 -12.85 4.70 -3.84
CA TYR A 191 -14.23 4.33 -4.14
C TYR A 191 -14.85 5.25 -5.20
N ASN A 192 -14.62 6.56 -5.10
CA ASN A 192 -15.12 7.51 -6.08
C ASN A 192 -14.48 7.33 -7.46
N PHE A 193 -13.17 7.05 -7.53
CA PHE A 193 -12.52 6.73 -8.81
C PHE A 193 -13.12 5.45 -9.43
N GLU A 194 -13.29 4.39 -8.65
CA GLU A 194 -13.88 3.14 -9.16
C GLU A 194 -15.34 3.33 -9.60
N LEU A 195 -16.13 4.12 -8.86
CA LEU A 195 -17.51 4.47 -9.18
C LEU A 195 -17.59 5.22 -10.52
N ILE A 196 -16.75 6.24 -10.70
CA ILE A 196 -16.75 7.07 -11.93
C ILE A 196 -16.28 6.24 -13.13
N LEU A 197 -15.25 5.41 -12.97
CA LEU A 197 -14.59 4.76 -14.11
C LEU A 197 -15.19 3.41 -14.49
N PHE A 198 -15.62 2.58 -13.52
CA PHE A 198 -15.86 1.15 -13.79
C PHE A 198 -17.29 0.64 -13.59
N TRP A 199 -18.01 1.08 -12.55
CA TRP A 199 -19.28 0.43 -12.18
C TRP A 199 -20.45 1.36 -11.88
N GLY A 200 -20.24 2.68 -11.90
CA GLY A 200 -21.33 3.65 -11.81
C GLY A 200 -22.25 3.64 -13.04
N PRO A 201 -23.44 4.24 -12.95
CA PRO A 201 -24.42 4.28 -14.05
C PRO A 201 -23.91 5.04 -15.29
N TRP A 202 -22.99 5.99 -15.11
CA TRP A 202 -22.32 6.74 -16.18
C TRP A 202 -20.86 6.33 -16.37
N SER A 203 -20.49 5.12 -15.97
CA SER A 203 -19.12 4.62 -16.10
C SER A 203 -18.73 4.34 -17.55
N LEU A 204 -17.43 4.15 -17.76
CA LEU A 204 -16.86 3.91 -19.10
C LEU A 204 -17.22 2.51 -19.63
N PHE A 205 -17.42 1.57 -18.71
CA PHE A 205 -17.76 0.18 -18.99
C PHE A 205 -19.27 0.01 -19.11
N GLN A 206 -19.73 -0.57 -20.23
CA GLN A 206 -21.14 -0.87 -20.43
C GLN A 206 -21.61 -2.01 -19.54
N ASN A 207 -20.76 -3.04 -19.48
CA ASN A 207 -20.93 -4.25 -18.68
C ASN A 207 -19.68 -4.43 -17.83
N LYS A 208 -19.71 -5.36 -16.87
CA LYS A 208 -18.54 -5.68 -16.03
C LYS A 208 -17.27 -6.07 -16.82
N TRP A 209 -17.38 -6.35 -18.12
CA TRP A 209 -16.33 -6.92 -18.95
C TRP A 209 -16.07 -6.23 -20.30
N SER A 210 -16.88 -5.24 -20.70
CA SER A 210 -16.66 -4.54 -21.97
C SER A 210 -16.78 -3.03 -21.82
N LEU A 211 -15.79 -2.34 -22.39
CA LEU A 211 -15.74 -0.91 -22.54
C LEU A 211 -16.71 -0.47 -23.63
N HIS A 212 -17.44 0.63 -23.41
CA HIS A 212 -18.34 1.13 -24.44
C HIS A 212 -17.56 1.38 -25.76
N PRO A 213 -18.06 0.88 -26.91
CA PRO A 213 -17.33 0.96 -28.19
C PRO A 213 -17.08 2.40 -28.67
N LYS A 214 -17.84 3.39 -28.15
CA LYS A 214 -17.59 4.81 -28.41
C LYS A 214 -16.21 5.27 -27.94
N TYR A 215 -15.69 4.71 -26.84
CA TYR A 215 -14.37 5.06 -26.30
C TYR A 215 -13.20 4.43 -27.08
N LYS A 216 -13.47 3.40 -27.90
CA LYS A 216 -12.47 2.78 -28.77
C LYS A 216 -12.19 3.60 -30.03
N ARG A 217 -13.10 4.52 -30.42
CA ARG A 217 -12.99 5.35 -31.63
C ARG A 217 -12.38 6.71 -31.31
N ASN A 218 -11.60 7.28 -32.23
CA ASN A 218 -10.92 8.58 -32.02
C ASN A 218 -11.81 9.80 -32.32
N THR A 219 -12.86 9.65 -33.14
CA THR A 219 -13.61 10.77 -33.73
C THR A 219 -14.23 11.73 -32.69
N ASN A 220 -14.73 11.20 -31.57
CA ASN A 220 -15.48 11.98 -30.57
C ASN A 220 -14.70 12.18 -29.26
N ARG A 221 -13.36 12.14 -29.29
CA ARG A 221 -12.53 12.18 -28.06
C ARG A 221 -12.84 13.37 -27.14
N LEU A 222 -13.03 14.57 -27.70
CA LEU A 222 -13.27 15.80 -26.95
C LEU A 222 -14.68 15.80 -26.34
N GLU A 223 -15.67 15.34 -27.09
CA GLU A 223 -17.05 15.21 -26.61
C GLU A 223 -17.14 14.19 -25.45
N LEU A 224 -16.45 13.05 -25.59
CA LEU A 224 -16.38 12.03 -24.54
C LEU A 224 -15.65 12.52 -23.29
N ALA A 225 -14.57 13.29 -23.46
CA ALA A 225 -13.87 13.93 -22.36
C ALA A 225 -14.74 14.96 -21.63
N GLN A 226 -15.51 15.77 -22.37
CA GLN A 226 -16.49 16.69 -21.78
C GLN A 226 -17.61 15.95 -21.04
N GLN A 227 -18.10 14.83 -21.59
CA GLN A 227 -19.07 13.98 -20.90
C GLN A 227 -18.52 13.46 -19.57
N LEU A 228 -17.29 12.92 -19.58
CA LEU A 228 -16.61 12.44 -18.36
C LEU A 228 -16.40 13.58 -17.35
N SER A 229 -15.99 14.77 -17.82
CA SER A 229 -15.82 15.97 -17.01
C SER A 229 -17.12 16.37 -16.28
N ARG A 230 -18.27 16.32 -16.97
CA ARG A 230 -19.59 16.59 -16.37
C ARG A 230 -19.97 15.55 -15.32
N VAL A 231 -19.70 14.27 -15.59
CA VAL A 231 -19.97 13.18 -14.63
C VAL A 231 -19.11 13.35 -13.38
N ILE A 232 -17.82 13.63 -13.53
CA ILE A 232 -16.90 13.90 -12.41
C ILE A 232 -17.41 15.06 -11.56
N LEU A 233 -17.85 16.16 -12.21
CA LEU A 233 -18.41 17.32 -11.52
C LEU A 233 -19.67 16.96 -10.73
N LEU A 234 -20.61 16.21 -11.33
CA LEU A 234 -21.84 15.80 -10.66
C LEU A 234 -21.55 14.90 -9.44
N VAL A 235 -20.64 13.93 -9.59
CA VAL A 235 -20.22 13.07 -8.48
C VAL A 235 -19.48 13.87 -7.41
N GLY A 236 -18.64 14.84 -7.79
CA GLY A 236 -17.98 15.76 -6.86
C GLY A 236 -18.97 16.59 -6.04
N LEU A 237 -19.99 17.17 -6.70
CA LEU A 237 -21.06 17.92 -6.03
C LEU A 237 -21.90 17.03 -5.11
N ALA A 238 -22.19 15.79 -5.52
CA ALA A 238 -22.88 14.83 -4.66
C ALA A 238 -22.06 14.48 -3.41
N ASN A 239 -20.74 14.28 -3.54
CA ASN A 239 -19.85 14.08 -2.38
C ASN A 239 -19.81 15.32 -1.48
N LEU A 240 -19.81 16.53 -2.05
CA LEU A 240 -19.84 17.77 -1.28
C LEU A 240 -21.15 17.90 -0.48
N LEU A 241 -22.29 17.56 -1.09
CA LEU A 241 -23.59 17.56 -0.41
C LEU A 241 -23.67 16.49 0.70
N LEU A 242 -23.07 15.31 0.47
CA LEU A 242 -23.05 14.21 1.44
C LEU A 242 -21.96 14.35 2.51
N CYS A 243 -21.02 15.28 2.34
CA CYS A 243 -19.89 15.53 3.23
C CYS A 243 -20.25 15.57 4.72
N PRO A 244 -21.22 16.40 5.20
CA PRO A 244 -21.51 16.47 6.62
C PRO A 244 -21.96 15.13 7.22
N PHE A 245 -22.73 14.33 6.47
CA PHE A 245 -23.21 13.02 6.93
C PHE A 245 -22.09 11.99 6.99
N ILE A 246 -21.24 11.95 5.97
CA ILE A 246 -20.09 11.04 5.94
C ILE A 246 -19.09 11.42 7.03
N LEU A 247 -18.88 12.71 7.28
CA LEU A 247 -18.00 13.20 8.33
C LEU A 247 -18.48 12.79 9.72
N VAL A 248 -19.78 12.96 10.03
CA VAL A 248 -20.37 12.51 11.31
C VAL A 248 -20.14 11.01 11.50
N TRP A 249 -20.39 10.21 10.46
CA TRP A 249 -20.13 8.76 10.51
C TRP A 249 -18.64 8.45 10.75
N GLN A 250 -17.72 9.10 10.04
CA GLN A 250 -16.28 8.88 10.20
C GLN A 250 -15.79 9.25 11.60
N VAL A 251 -16.26 10.37 12.17
CA VAL A 251 -15.93 10.79 13.54
C VAL A 251 -16.42 9.76 14.54
N LEU A 252 -17.69 9.36 14.46
CA LEU A 252 -18.27 8.37 15.39
C LEU A 252 -17.57 7.02 15.28
N TYR A 253 -17.35 6.53 14.06
CA TYR A 253 -16.67 5.27 13.83
C TYR A 253 -15.23 5.29 14.33
N ALA A 254 -14.48 6.37 14.07
CA ALA A 254 -13.12 6.54 14.57
C ALA A 254 -13.09 6.60 16.10
N PHE A 255 -14.03 7.31 16.73
CA PHE A 255 -14.16 7.38 18.18
C PHE A 255 -14.41 5.99 18.78
N PHE A 256 -15.41 5.24 18.30
CA PHE A 256 -15.72 3.92 18.84
C PHE A 256 -14.65 2.86 18.56
N SER A 257 -13.92 2.97 17.45
CA SER A 257 -12.92 1.97 17.04
C SER A 257 -11.53 2.21 17.65
N TYR A 258 -11.13 3.47 17.84
CA TYR A 258 -9.74 3.80 18.22
C TYR A 258 -9.57 4.34 19.65
N THR A 259 -10.63 4.78 20.34
CA THR A 259 -10.49 5.32 21.71
C THR A 259 -9.97 4.26 22.70
N GLU A 260 -10.39 3.00 22.57
CA GLU A 260 -9.87 1.90 23.39
C GLU A 260 -8.37 1.69 23.15
N VAL A 261 -7.95 1.71 21.89
CA VAL A 261 -6.55 1.55 21.49
C VAL A 261 -5.68 2.70 22.01
N ILE A 262 -6.17 3.94 21.94
CA ILE A 262 -5.49 5.13 22.48
C ILE A 262 -5.28 4.99 23.99
N ARG A 263 -6.28 4.49 24.71
CA ARG A 263 -6.21 4.31 26.16
C ARG A 263 -5.29 3.16 26.57
N ARG A 264 -5.34 2.03 25.84
CA ARG A 264 -4.62 0.81 26.21
C ARG A 264 -3.16 0.86 25.78
N GLU A 265 -2.90 1.20 24.52
CA GLU A 265 -1.57 1.17 23.91
C GLU A 265 -1.41 2.35 22.93
N PRO A 266 -1.16 3.59 23.43
CA PRO A 266 -1.03 4.76 22.56
C PRO A 266 0.15 4.65 21.59
N GLY A 267 1.20 3.89 21.94
CA GLY A 267 2.33 3.59 21.04
C GLY A 267 1.93 2.83 19.77
N SER A 268 0.81 2.12 19.76
CA SER A 268 0.31 1.41 18.58
C SER A 268 -0.13 2.35 17.44
N LEU A 269 -0.45 3.62 17.74
CA LEU A 269 -0.74 4.65 16.73
C LEU A 269 0.54 5.20 16.08
N GLY A 270 1.67 5.14 16.80
CA GLY A 270 3.00 5.42 16.29
C GLY A 270 3.57 4.29 15.42
N ALA A 271 2.94 3.11 15.44
CA ALA A 271 3.25 2.05 14.49
C ALA A 271 2.92 2.49 13.06
N ARG A 272 3.71 1.98 12.11
CA ARG A 272 3.55 2.28 10.69
C ARG A 272 2.75 1.20 10.00
N ARG A 273 2.23 1.53 8.81
CA ARG A 273 1.49 0.61 7.94
C ARG A 273 1.72 0.97 6.49
N TRP A 274 1.59 -0.02 5.60
CA TRP A 274 1.55 0.23 4.17
C TRP A 274 0.35 1.13 3.82
N SER A 275 0.63 2.26 3.18
CA SER A 275 -0.39 3.21 2.73
C SER A 275 -1.22 2.61 1.60
N LEU A 276 -2.43 3.12 1.38
CA LEU A 276 -3.26 2.66 0.26
C LEU A 276 -2.60 2.97 -1.09
N TYR A 277 -1.89 4.11 -1.17
CA TYR A 277 -1.07 4.46 -2.31
C TYR A 277 0.06 3.45 -2.52
N GLY A 278 0.82 3.14 -1.46
CA GLY A 278 1.89 2.16 -1.51
C GLY A 278 1.41 0.78 -1.95
N ARG A 279 0.21 0.36 -1.51
CA ARG A 279 -0.40 -0.90 -1.94
C ARG A 279 -0.73 -0.95 -3.44
N MET A 280 -1.00 0.18 -4.09
CA MET A 280 -1.22 0.22 -5.55
C MET A 280 0.07 0.45 -6.32
N TYR A 281 0.96 1.29 -5.79
CA TYR A 281 2.25 1.60 -6.37
C TYR A 281 3.15 0.35 -6.42
N LEU A 282 3.23 -0.39 -5.31
CA LEU A 282 4.07 -1.59 -5.19
C LEU A 282 3.45 -2.83 -5.83
N ARG A 283 2.18 -2.80 -6.26
CA ARG A 283 1.49 -3.96 -6.82
C ARG A 283 1.95 -4.25 -8.26
N HIS A 284 2.23 -5.52 -8.55
CA HIS A 284 2.49 -6.01 -9.90
C HIS A 284 1.18 -6.10 -10.70
N PHE A 285 1.27 -6.12 -12.02
CA PHE A 285 0.13 -6.52 -12.84
C PHE A 285 -0.20 -7.99 -12.59
N ASN A 286 -1.50 -8.31 -12.55
CA ASN A 286 -1.99 -9.66 -12.26
C ASN A 286 -1.50 -10.26 -10.92
N GLU A 287 -1.30 -9.44 -9.89
CA GLU A 287 -1.03 -9.92 -8.52
C GLU A 287 -2.34 -9.94 -7.71
N LEU A 288 -2.66 -11.07 -7.09
CA LEU A 288 -3.85 -11.20 -6.22
C LEU A 288 -3.66 -10.50 -4.88
N ASP A 289 -4.74 -10.21 -4.16
CA ASP A 289 -4.66 -9.44 -2.91
C ASP A 289 -3.88 -10.16 -1.81
N HIS A 290 -3.99 -11.49 -1.75
CA HIS A 290 -3.27 -12.30 -0.75
C HIS A 290 -1.78 -12.44 -1.09
N GLU A 291 -1.42 -12.49 -2.38
CA GLU A 291 -0.03 -12.49 -2.86
C GLU A 291 0.66 -11.18 -2.45
N LEU A 292 0.02 -10.06 -2.76
CA LEU A 292 0.50 -8.74 -2.34
C LEU A 292 0.59 -8.62 -0.82
N HIS A 293 -0.41 -9.11 -0.08
CA HIS A 293 -0.41 -9.04 1.37
C HIS A 293 0.70 -9.89 1.98
N GLY A 294 0.93 -11.10 1.47
CA GLY A 294 2.04 -11.95 1.90
C GLY A 294 3.38 -11.26 1.70
N ARG A 295 3.62 -10.68 0.51
CA ARG A 295 4.85 -9.98 0.18
C ARG A 295 5.10 -8.74 1.04
N LEU A 296 4.09 -7.88 1.18
CA LEU A 296 4.16 -6.70 2.06
C LEU A 296 4.24 -7.07 3.55
N GLY A 297 3.72 -8.25 3.93
CA GLY A 297 3.86 -8.80 5.27
C GLY A 297 5.32 -9.13 5.61
N HIS A 298 6.03 -9.81 4.71
CA HIS A 298 7.47 -10.09 4.88
C HIS A 298 8.30 -8.80 4.86
N GLY A 299 7.95 -7.84 3.99
CA GLY A 299 8.61 -6.53 3.92
C GLY A 299 8.36 -5.61 5.12
N TYR A 300 7.39 -5.88 5.98
CA TYR A 300 7.00 -4.97 7.08
C TYR A 300 8.14 -4.75 8.09
N LYS A 301 8.76 -5.84 8.56
CA LYS A 301 9.85 -5.79 9.56
C LYS A 301 11.08 -5.03 9.05
N PRO A 302 11.66 -5.34 7.87
CA PRO A 302 12.83 -4.61 7.36
C PRO A 302 12.51 -3.12 7.13
N THR A 303 11.34 -2.78 6.58
CA THR A 303 10.94 -1.37 6.39
C THR A 303 10.73 -0.66 7.72
N SER A 304 10.14 -1.31 8.72
CA SER A 304 10.00 -0.72 10.05
C SER A 304 11.37 -0.46 10.70
N LYS A 305 12.33 -1.38 10.57
CA LYS A 305 13.70 -1.17 11.06
C LYS A 305 14.36 0.03 10.35
N TYR A 306 14.26 0.10 9.02
CA TYR A 306 14.77 1.23 8.24
C TYR A 306 14.18 2.56 8.73
N MET A 307 12.86 2.67 8.87
CA MET A 307 12.23 3.92 9.31
C MET A 307 12.53 4.28 10.78
N ASN A 308 12.71 3.28 11.65
CA ASN A 308 13.05 3.50 13.06
C ASN A 308 14.52 3.90 13.25
N SER A 309 15.41 3.59 12.30
CA SER A 309 16.77 4.13 12.32
C SER A 309 16.73 5.67 12.33
N PHE A 310 15.87 6.28 11.49
CA PHE A 310 15.77 7.73 11.33
C PHE A 310 14.95 8.40 12.44
N THR A 311 15.55 8.53 13.62
CA THR A 311 14.95 9.25 14.75
C THR A 311 15.19 10.76 14.65
N SER A 312 14.25 11.58 15.12
CA SER A 312 14.45 13.03 15.20
C SER A 312 15.04 13.40 16.57
N PRO A 313 16.25 13.98 16.64
CA PRO A 313 16.90 14.30 17.91
C PRO A 313 16.08 15.27 18.78
N LEU A 314 15.43 16.26 18.15
CA LEU A 314 14.59 17.24 18.86
C LEU A 314 13.38 16.57 19.56
N LEU A 315 12.70 15.65 18.87
CA LEU A 315 11.57 14.93 19.44
C LEU A 315 12.00 14.02 20.58
N ALA A 316 13.16 13.36 20.45
CA ALA A 316 13.71 12.50 21.49
C ALA A 316 14.07 13.29 22.76
N VAL A 317 14.70 14.46 22.63
CA VAL A 317 15.02 15.34 23.77
C VAL A 317 13.74 15.84 24.44
N PHE A 318 12.75 16.30 23.66
CA PHE A 318 11.47 16.73 24.19
C PHE A 318 10.74 15.60 24.93
N ALA A 319 10.69 14.41 24.34
CA ALA A 319 10.06 13.22 24.91
C ALA A 319 10.71 12.80 26.24
N LYS A 320 12.06 12.75 26.30
CA LYS A 320 12.80 12.42 27.53
C LYS A 320 12.51 13.41 28.67
N ASN A 321 12.53 14.72 28.39
CA ASN A 321 12.26 15.75 29.39
C ASN A 321 10.80 15.72 29.85
N MET A 322 9.85 15.59 28.92
CA MET A 322 8.43 15.54 29.25
C MET A 322 8.09 14.28 30.08
N ALA A 323 8.69 13.14 29.75
CA ALA A 323 8.56 11.90 30.51
C ALA A 323 9.12 12.05 31.94
N PHE A 324 10.24 12.75 32.11
CA PHE A 324 10.82 13.02 33.44
C PHE A 324 9.91 13.91 34.30
N PHE A 325 9.42 15.03 33.77
CA PHE A 325 8.55 15.94 34.53
C PHE A 325 7.22 15.27 34.91
N SER A 326 6.54 14.66 33.94
CA SER A 326 5.27 13.96 34.18
C SER A 326 5.45 12.75 35.11
N GLY A 327 6.53 11.98 34.94
CA GLY A 327 6.88 10.85 35.80
C GLY A 327 7.19 11.24 37.24
N SER A 328 7.88 12.38 37.46
CA SER A 328 8.20 12.88 38.80
C SER A 328 6.95 13.28 39.57
N VAL A 329 6.04 14.03 38.92
CA VAL A 329 4.75 14.41 39.54
C VAL A 329 3.90 13.18 39.81
N LEU A 330 3.82 12.23 38.85
CA LEU A 330 3.06 11.01 39.03
C LEU A 330 3.62 10.15 40.18
N ALA A 331 4.93 10.02 40.31
CA ALA A 331 5.56 9.25 41.38
C ALA A 331 5.23 9.81 42.77
N VAL A 332 5.23 11.14 42.93
CA VAL A 332 4.82 11.81 44.17
C VAL A 332 3.34 11.56 44.46
N LEU A 333 2.46 11.70 43.47
CA LEU A 333 1.03 11.42 43.64
C LEU A 333 0.78 9.96 44.02
N ILE A 334 1.45 9.01 43.37
CA ILE A 334 1.36 7.59 43.71
C ILE A 334 1.84 7.34 45.15
N ALA A 335 2.98 7.91 45.54
CA ALA A 335 3.49 7.76 46.90
C ALA A 335 2.51 8.31 47.96
N LEU A 336 1.89 9.46 47.71
CA LEU A 336 0.86 10.02 48.59
C LEU A 336 -0.39 9.14 48.65
N THR A 337 -0.85 8.58 47.52
CA THR A 337 -2.00 7.66 47.52
C THR A 337 -1.74 6.32 48.20
N VAL A 338 -0.48 5.87 48.22
CA VAL A 338 -0.07 4.65 48.93
C VAL A 338 0.09 4.93 50.43
N TYR A 339 0.52 6.14 50.80
CA TYR A 339 0.62 6.57 52.19
C TYR A 339 -0.77 6.77 52.82
N ASP A 340 -1.69 7.39 52.07
CA ASP A 340 -3.05 7.66 52.50
C ASP A 340 -4.02 7.53 51.30
N GLU A 341 -4.96 6.59 51.41
CA GLU A 341 -5.95 6.31 50.36
C GLU A 341 -6.93 7.49 50.18
N ASP A 342 -7.12 8.33 51.20
CA ASP A 342 -8.04 9.49 51.15
C ASP A 342 -7.60 10.53 50.11
N VAL A 343 -6.34 10.52 49.71
CA VAL A 343 -5.80 11.35 48.62
C VAL A 343 -6.52 11.09 47.30
N LEU A 344 -7.03 9.88 47.04
CA LEU A 344 -7.79 9.59 45.82
C LEU A 344 -9.16 10.31 45.76
N THR A 345 -9.70 10.69 46.91
CA THR A 345 -11.00 11.39 47.00
C THR A 345 -10.88 12.89 46.72
N VAL A 346 -9.67 13.44 46.75
CA VAL A 346 -9.41 14.86 46.49
C VAL A 346 -9.69 15.19 45.02
N GLN A 347 -10.28 16.36 44.79
CA GLN A 347 -10.67 16.82 43.48
C GLN A 347 -9.49 16.78 42.49
N HIS A 348 -9.75 16.24 41.31
CA HIS A 348 -8.81 16.10 40.19
C HIS A 348 -7.60 15.18 40.38
N ILE A 349 -7.35 14.56 41.54
CA ILE A 349 -6.18 13.70 41.71
C ILE A 349 -6.24 12.46 40.81
N LEU A 350 -7.40 11.78 40.76
CA LEU A 350 -7.57 10.62 39.88
C LEU A 350 -7.47 10.99 38.38
N THR A 351 -8.02 12.14 37.98
CA THR A 351 -7.90 12.64 36.61
C THR A 351 -6.47 13.06 36.27
N ALA A 352 -5.73 13.60 37.24
CA ALA A 352 -4.32 13.96 37.06
C ALA A 352 -3.44 12.72 36.94
N ILE A 353 -3.62 11.71 37.80
CA ILE A 353 -2.91 10.43 37.74
C ILE A 353 -3.13 9.75 36.39
N THR A 354 -4.38 9.68 35.93
CA THR A 354 -4.72 9.05 34.64
C THR A 354 -4.16 9.84 33.45
N LEU A 355 -4.27 11.17 33.44
CA LEU A 355 -3.72 12.00 32.37
C LEU A 355 -2.19 11.94 32.33
N LEU A 356 -1.52 12.07 33.48
CA LEU A 356 -0.06 11.95 33.58
C LEU A 356 0.41 10.57 33.12
N GLY A 357 -0.31 9.49 33.48
CA GLY A 357 -0.04 8.14 33.00
C GLY A 357 -0.11 8.04 31.47
N VAL A 358 -1.14 8.62 30.84
CA VAL A 358 -1.27 8.66 29.37
C VAL A 358 -0.12 9.46 28.75
N VAL A 359 0.21 10.64 29.30
CA VAL A 359 1.32 11.48 28.81
C VAL A 359 2.66 10.74 28.90
N ILE A 360 2.94 10.01 29.99
CA ILE A 360 4.16 9.20 30.13
C ILE A 360 4.21 8.09 29.09
N THR A 361 3.11 7.36 28.88
CA THR A 361 3.08 6.28 27.88
C THR A 361 3.29 6.81 26.47
N ILE A 362 2.68 7.96 26.13
CA ILE A 362 2.89 8.63 24.83
C ILE A 362 4.35 9.10 24.69
N THR A 363 4.87 9.83 25.66
CA THR A 363 6.24 10.38 25.59
C THR A 363 7.28 9.27 25.53
N ARG A 364 7.12 8.19 26.30
CA ARG A 364 8.01 7.01 26.19
C ARG A 364 7.95 6.32 24.83
N SER A 365 6.81 6.36 24.14
CA SER A 365 6.71 5.78 22.78
C SER A 365 7.55 6.51 21.73
N PHE A 366 7.94 7.76 22.00
CA PHE A 366 8.83 8.55 21.13
C PHE A 366 10.31 8.46 21.50
N ILE A 367 10.66 7.80 22.60
CA ILE A 367 12.05 7.58 22.99
C ILE A 367 12.58 6.39 22.18
N PRO A 368 13.58 6.58 21.31
CA PRO A 368 14.14 5.49 20.53
C PRO A 368 14.96 4.54 21.40
N ASP A 369 15.09 3.30 20.95
CA ASP A 369 15.94 2.29 21.57
C ASP A 369 17.42 2.66 21.37
N GLU A 370 18.25 2.51 22.42
CA GLU A 370 19.66 2.89 22.43
C GLU A 370 20.54 1.89 21.65
N HIS A 371 20.05 0.68 21.40
CA HIS A 371 20.81 -0.40 20.76
C HIS A 371 20.45 -0.61 19.28
N VAL A 372 19.88 0.39 18.59
CA VAL A 372 19.60 0.29 17.16
C VAL A 372 20.87 0.41 16.31
N MET A 373 21.11 -0.58 15.45
CA MET A 373 22.20 -0.53 14.48
C MET A 373 21.84 0.40 13.32
N TRP A 374 22.78 1.28 12.96
CA TRP A 374 22.62 2.24 11.86
C TRP A 374 23.25 1.69 10.57
N CYS A 375 22.44 1.05 9.72
CA CYS A 375 22.86 0.52 8.42
C CYS A 375 21.76 0.75 7.35
N PRO A 376 21.49 2.02 6.95
CA PRO A 376 20.34 2.35 6.11
C PRO A 376 20.41 1.72 4.72
N GLU A 377 21.58 1.62 4.08
CA GLU A 377 21.73 1.01 2.75
C GLU A 377 21.38 -0.49 2.75
N GLN A 378 21.84 -1.23 3.76
CA GLN A 378 21.52 -2.66 3.88
C GLN A 378 20.04 -2.88 4.18
N LEU A 379 19.46 -2.07 5.06
CA LEU A 379 18.03 -2.13 5.38
C LEU A 379 17.16 -1.77 4.17
N LEU A 380 17.59 -0.80 3.36
CA LEU A 380 16.93 -0.44 2.10
C LEU A 380 16.97 -1.58 1.09
N GLN A 381 18.11 -2.27 0.95
CA GLN A 381 18.23 -3.47 0.12
C GLN A 381 17.36 -4.64 0.66
N CYS A 382 17.29 -4.84 1.99
CA CYS A 382 16.42 -5.85 2.61
C CYS A 382 14.95 -5.54 2.31
N MET A 383 14.59 -4.27 2.35
CA MET A 383 13.26 -3.81 1.97
C MET A 383 13.01 -4.08 0.48
N LEU A 384 13.93 -3.69 -0.41
CA LEU A 384 13.83 -3.87 -1.87
C LEU A 384 13.58 -5.33 -2.25
N ALA A 385 14.26 -6.26 -1.59
CA ALA A 385 14.07 -7.70 -1.79
C ALA A 385 12.60 -8.12 -1.70
N HIS A 386 11.82 -7.49 -0.81
CA HIS A 386 10.42 -7.83 -0.60
C HIS A 386 9.47 -6.91 -1.38
N ILE A 387 9.76 -5.61 -1.49
CA ILE A 387 8.85 -4.66 -2.15
C ILE A 387 8.99 -4.64 -3.68
N HIS A 388 10.09 -5.15 -4.22
CA HIS A 388 10.48 -5.26 -5.64
C HIS A 388 10.59 -3.94 -6.43
N TYR A 389 9.88 -2.90 -6.02
CA TYR A 389 9.83 -1.61 -6.69
C TYR A 389 10.50 -0.53 -5.83
N MET A 390 11.41 0.20 -6.44
CA MET A 390 12.12 1.32 -5.84
C MET A 390 12.49 2.30 -6.95
N PRO A 391 12.31 3.62 -6.76
CA PRO A 391 12.84 4.65 -7.64
C PRO A 391 14.37 4.60 -7.75
N ASP A 392 14.90 4.91 -8.93
CA ASP A 392 16.34 4.79 -9.21
C ASP A 392 17.20 5.69 -8.30
N HIS A 393 16.70 6.86 -7.92
CA HIS A 393 17.44 7.83 -7.10
C HIS A 393 17.61 7.41 -5.63
N TRP A 394 16.87 6.40 -5.14
CA TRP A 394 17.01 5.90 -3.75
C TRP A 394 18.32 5.12 -3.55
N ARG A 395 18.88 4.57 -4.62
CA ARG A 395 20.09 3.76 -4.53
C ARG A 395 21.31 4.66 -4.37
N GLY A 396 22.10 4.43 -3.32
CA GLY A 396 23.26 5.26 -2.98
C GLY A 396 22.92 6.56 -2.23
N SER A 397 21.64 6.77 -1.90
CA SER A 397 21.15 7.92 -1.14
C SER A 397 20.26 7.51 0.04
N ALA A 398 20.40 6.26 0.52
CA ALA A 398 19.48 5.68 1.50
C ALA A 398 19.47 6.44 2.85
N ASN A 399 20.52 7.20 3.14
CA ASN A 399 20.64 8.05 4.32
C ASN A 399 20.02 9.46 4.16
N LYS A 400 19.58 9.87 2.97
CA LYS A 400 19.01 11.20 2.72
C LYS A 400 17.58 11.32 3.22
N SER A 401 17.19 12.53 3.63
CA SER A 401 15.82 12.83 4.08
C SER A 401 14.78 12.68 2.97
N GLU A 402 15.15 12.98 1.73
CA GLU A 402 14.30 12.83 0.54
C GLU A 402 13.82 11.37 0.37
N THR A 403 14.76 10.41 0.37
CA THR A 403 14.45 8.98 0.30
C THR A 403 13.57 8.55 1.47
N ARG A 404 13.87 9.02 2.69
CA ARG A 404 13.05 8.72 3.86
C ARG A 404 11.62 9.23 3.73
N GLU A 405 11.42 10.42 3.17
CA GLU A 405 10.10 11.03 2.97
C GLU A 405 9.28 10.27 1.93
N GLU A 406 9.89 9.87 0.81
CA GLU A 406 9.22 9.04 -0.20
C GLU A 406 8.89 7.63 0.32
N VAL A 407 9.79 7.01 1.08
CA VAL A 407 9.49 5.75 1.79
C VAL A 407 8.35 5.95 2.78
N ALA A 408 8.28 7.10 3.47
CA ALA A 408 7.18 7.42 4.38
C ALA A 408 5.83 7.58 3.67
N GLN A 409 5.80 8.00 2.40
CA GLN A 409 4.57 8.02 1.59
C GLN A 409 4.06 6.60 1.28
N LEU A 410 4.95 5.62 1.12
CA LEU A 410 4.57 4.21 0.95
C LEU A 410 4.25 3.53 2.30
N PHE A 411 4.93 3.95 3.38
CA PHE A 411 4.88 3.34 4.70
C PHE A 411 4.58 4.38 5.80
N GLN A 412 3.33 4.79 5.84
CA GLN A 412 2.84 5.89 6.69
C GLN A 412 2.52 5.46 8.13
N TYR A 413 2.46 6.44 9.03
CA TYR A 413 1.99 6.20 10.40
C TYR A 413 0.51 5.83 10.45
N LYS A 414 0.12 4.99 11.41
CA LYS A 414 -1.28 4.63 11.64
C LYS A 414 -2.11 5.86 12.05
N ALA A 415 -1.55 6.77 12.85
CA ALA A 415 -2.19 8.04 13.18
C ALA A 415 -2.48 8.90 11.93
N VAL A 416 -1.50 9.02 11.01
CA VAL A 416 -1.67 9.75 9.75
C VAL A 416 -2.76 9.13 8.89
N PHE A 417 -2.80 7.79 8.80
CA PHE A 417 -3.90 7.08 8.12
C PHE A 417 -5.29 7.43 8.68
N ILE A 418 -5.43 7.46 10.02
CA ILE A 418 -6.72 7.79 10.65
C ILE A 418 -7.11 9.23 10.36
N LEU A 419 -6.14 10.16 10.42
CA LEU A 419 -6.36 11.56 10.08
C LEU A 419 -6.76 11.76 8.62
N GLU A 420 -6.10 11.09 7.68
CA GLU A 420 -6.43 11.12 6.25
C GLU A 420 -7.84 10.60 5.98
N GLU A 421 -8.24 9.47 6.60
CA GLU A 421 -9.60 8.92 6.45
C GLU A 421 -10.65 9.85 7.07
N LEU A 422 -10.33 10.53 8.19
CA LEU A 422 -11.22 11.53 8.81
C LEU A 422 -11.37 12.78 7.93
N LEU A 423 -10.30 13.23 7.29
CA LEU A 423 -10.31 14.36 6.35
C LEU A 423 -10.85 13.99 4.96
N SER A 424 -10.96 12.69 4.66
CA SER A 424 -11.40 12.18 3.35
C SER A 424 -12.72 12.80 2.86
N PRO A 425 -13.81 12.90 3.66
CA PRO A 425 -15.08 13.45 3.18
C PRO A 425 -14.98 14.92 2.77
N ILE A 426 -14.07 15.67 3.40
CA ILE A 426 -13.85 17.08 3.14
C ILE A 426 -12.99 17.25 1.89
N VAL A 427 -11.85 16.54 1.80
CA VAL A 427 -10.85 16.75 0.73
C VAL A 427 -11.25 16.10 -0.60
N THR A 428 -11.93 14.95 -0.57
CA THR A 428 -12.34 14.20 -1.77
C THR A 428 -13.12 15.03 -2.80
N PRO A 429 -14.19 15.77 -2.45
CA PRO A 429 -14.92 16.57 -3.43
C PRO A 429 -14.03 17.62 -4.12
N PHE A 430 -13.09 18.25 -3.41
CA PHE A 430 -12.15 19.20 -4.02
C PHE A 430 -11.22 18.53 -5.04
N ILE A 431 -10.66 17.35 -4.70
CA ILE A 431 -9.82 16.58 -5.63
C ILE A 431 -10.62 16.22 -6.89
N LEU A 432 -11.86 15.78 -6.74
CA LEU A 432 -12.71 15.40 -7.88
C LEU A 432 -13.04 16.61 -8.77
N ILE A 433 -13.52 17.71 -8.18
CA ILE A 433 -14.01 18.89 -8.92
C ILE A 433 -12.86 19.64 -9.60
N PHE A 434 -11.74 19.86 -8.91
CA PHE A 434 -10.68 20.74 -9.38
C PHE A 434 -9.51 20.01 -10.04
N LEU A 435 -9.14 18.81 -9.57
CA LEU A 435 -7.94 18.12 -10.07
C LEU A 435 -8.29 17.04 -11.09
N LEU A 436 -9.20 16.11 -10.75
CA LEU A 436 -9.53 14.98 -11.62
C LEU A 436 -10.23 15.44 -12.91
N ARG A 437 -11.12 16.45 -12.80
CA ARG A 437 -11.86 17.01 -13.93
C ARG A 437 -10.94 17.49 -15.06
N ASN A 438 -9.83 18.12 -14.73
CA ASN A 438 -8.87 18.65 -15.70
C ASN A 438 -8.14 17.53 -16.46
N LYS A 439 -7.99 16.36 -15.84
CA LYS A 439 -7.36 15.17 -16.45
C LYS A 439 -8.32 14.29 -17.25
N SER A 440 -9.58 14.71 -17.44
CA SER A 440 -10.60 13.91 -18.15
C SER A 440 -10.18 13.49 -19.57
N LEU A 441 -9.50 14.37 -20.33
CA LEU A 441 -9.01 14.05 -21.67
C LEU A 441 -7.94 12.96 -21.66
N GLU A 442 -6.94 13.08 -20.78
CA GLU A 442 -5.87 12.09 -20.60
C GLU A 442 -6.43 10.73 -20.20
N ILE A 443 -7.45 10.70 -19.34
CA ILE A 443 -8.12 9.47 -18.92
C ILE A 443 -8.81 8.80 -20.11
N ILE A 444 -9.54 9.56 -20.94
CA ILE A 444 -10.19 8.99 -22.15
C ILE A 444 -9.15 8.46 -23.14
N ASP A 445 -8.07 9.20 -23.37
CA ASP A 445 -6.98 8.76 -24.23
C ASP A 445 -6.30 7.50 -23.67
N PHE A 446 -6.15 7.39 -22.35
CA PHE A 446 -5.62 6.20 -21.70
C PHE A 446 -6.51 4.97 -21.93
N PHE A 447 -7.83 5.07 -21.69
CA PHE A 447 -8.74 3.93 -21.93
C PHE A 447 -8.82 3.54 -23.41
N ARG A 448 -8.66 4.49 -24.33
CA ARG A 448 -8.60 4.19 -25.77
C ARG A 448 -7.32 3.45 -26.15
N ASN A 449 -6.16 3.95 -25.70
CA ASN A 449 -4.86 3.47 -26.13
C ASN A 449 -4.40 2.20 -25.39
N PHE A 450 -4.83 2.02 -24.14
CA PHE A 450 -4.38 0.93 -23.25
C PHE A 450 -5.49 -0.07 -22.89
N THR A 451 -6.48 -0.25 -23.77
CA THR A 451 -7.48 -1.33 -23.66
C THR A 451 -7.33 -2.31 -24.81
N VAL A 452 -7.18 -3.58 -24.48
CA VAL A 452 -7.11 -4.68 -25.45
C VAL A 452 -8.29 -5.62 -25.22
N ASP A 453 -8.89 -6.09 -26.31
CA ASP A 453 -9.97 -7.08 -26.26
C ASP A 453 -9.38 -8.49 -26.37
N VAL A 454 -9.44 -9.25 -25.27
CA VAL A 454 -8.95 -10.62 -25.22
C VAL A 454 -10.11 -11.59 -25.36
N VAL A 455 -10.00 -12.48 -26.35
CA VAL A 455 -11.03 -13.47 -26.67
C VAL A 455 -11.39 -14.31 -25.44
N GLY A 456 -12.68 -14.36 -25.12
CA GLY A 456 -13.20 -15.11 -23.98
C GLY A 456 -13.05 -14.44 -22.61
N VAL A 457 -12.37 -13.29 -22.50
CA VAL A 457 -12.29 -12.48 -21.28
C VAL A 457 -13.02 -11.15 -21.46
N GLY A 458 -12.85 -10.49 -22.60
CA GLY A 458 -13.35 -9.15 -22.89
C GLY A 458 -12.27 -8.09 -22.79
N ASP A 459 -12.68 -6.85 -22.52
CA ASP A 459 -11.78 -5.70 -22.47
C ASP A 459 -10.94 -5.70 -21.17
N ILE A 460 -9.63 -5.64 -21.33
CA ILE A 460 -8.64 -5.60 -20.25
C ILE A 460 -7.61 -4.48 -20.46
N CYS A 461 -6.89 -4.15 -19.39
CA CYS A 461 -5.78 -3.21 -19.46
C CYS A 461 -4.59 -3.83 -20.23
N SER A 462 -4.07 -3.12 -21.23
CA SER A 462 -2.96 -3.58 -22.09
C SER A 462 -1.69 -3.96 -21.31
N PHE A 463 -1.38 -3.21 -20.25
CA PHE A 463 -0.24 -3.52 -19.36
C PHE A 463 -0.38 -4.86 -18.64
N ALA A 464 -1.61 -5.35 -18.43
CA ALA A 464 -1.87 -6.62 -17.79
C ALA A 464 -1.65 -7.83 -18.71
N GLU A 465 -1.40 -7.63 -20.01
CA GLU A 465 -0.91 -8.71 -20.87
C GLU A 465 0.56 -9.04 -20.56
N MET A 466 1.26 -8.15 -19.86
CA MET A 466 2.69 -8.26 -19.56
C MET A 466 3.53 -8.42 -20.85
N ASP A 467 3.08 -7.75 -21.92
CA ASP A 467 3.75 -7.71 -23.21
C ASP A 467 4.95 -6.75 -23.16
N ILE A 468 6.13 -7.35 -23.19
CA ILE A 468 7.42 -6.66 -23.10
C ILE A 468 7.67 -5.78 -24.33
N ARG A 469 7.23 -6.21 -25.52
CA ARG A 469 7.55 -5.48 -26.75
C ARG A 469 6.74 -4.18 -26.85
N ARG A 470 5.50 -4.19 -26.35
CA ARG A 470 4.60 -3.03 -26.35
C ARG A 470 4.76 -2.10 -25.14
N HIS A 471 5.06 -2.66 -23.97
CA HIS A 471 5.04 -1.94 -22.70
C HIS A 471 6.31 -2.08 -21.86
N GLY A 472 7.33 -2.77 -22.36
CA GLY A 472 8.59 -2.91 -21.63
C GLY A 472 9.40 -1.61 -21.66
N ASN A 473 10.12 -1.39 -20.57
CA ASN A 473 10.97 -0.23 -20.38
C ASN A 473 12.36 -0.47 -21.01
N PRO A 474 12.79 0.37 -21.97
CA PRO A 474 14.06 0.18 -22.67
C PRO A 474 15.28 0.22 -21.74
N THR A 475 15.19 0.87 -20.58
CA THR A 475 16.31 0.94 -19.63
C THR A 475 16.48 -0.34 -18.80
N TRP A 476 15.46 -1.19 -18.75
CA TRP A 476 15.46 -2.47 -18.03
C TRP A 476 15.81 -3.66 -18.93
N MET A 477 15.95 -3.41 -20.24
CA MET A 477 16.14 -4.42 -21.27
C MET A 477 17.43 -4.21 -22.07
N SER A 478 17.80 -5.22 -22.85
CA SER A 478 18.89 -5.08 -23.82
C SER A 478 18.40 -4.32 -25.05
N GLN A 479 19.27 -3.52 -25.68
CA GLN A 479 18.88 -2.68 -26.82
C GLN A 479 18.19 -3.48 -27.94
N GLY A 480 17.07 -2.95 -28.45
CA GLY A 480 16.32 -3.52 -29.59
C GLY A 480 15.18 -4.48 -29.26
N GLN A 481 14.83 -4.66 -27.98
CA GLN A 481 13.78 -5.62 -27.54
C GLN A 481 12.38 -5.01 -27.34
N THR A 482 12.27 -3.68 -27.37
CA THR A 482 11.00 -2.96 -27.18
C THR A 482 10.76 -1.95 -28.29
N GLU A 483 9.51 -1.87 -28.72
CA GLU A 483 9.01 -0.85 -29.65
C GLU A 483 8.24 0.24 -28.89
N ALA A 484 8.21 0.17 -27.56
CA ALA A 484 7.44 1.08 -26.73
C ALA A 484 7.99 2.51 -26.79
N SER A 485 7.12 3.46 -27.12
CA SER A 485 7.40 4.88 -26.89
C SER A 485 7.39 5.20 -25.39
N VAL A 486 7.96 6.35 -24.99
CA VAL A 486 7.96 6.84 -23.60
C VAL A 486 6.53 6.91 -23.02
N TYR A 487 5.55 7.24 -23.85
CA TYR A 487 4.15 7.24 -23.42
C TYR A 487 3.61 5.82 -23.17
N GLN A 488 4.03 4.83 -23.95
CA GLN A 488 3.52 3.46 -23.90
C GLN A 488 4.24 2.51 -22.92
N GLN A 489 5.51 2.76 -22.58
CA GLN A 489 6.27 1.91 -21.66
C GLN A 489 5.66 1.91 -20.24
N ALA A 490 5.89 0.89 -19.41
CA ALA A 490 5.60 0.97 -17.98
C ALA A 490 6.75 1.61 -17.20
N GLU A 491 6.43 2.37 -16.17
CA GLU A 491 7.47 3.03 -15.35
C GLU A 491 8.07 2.05 -14.33
N ASN A 492 9.37 2.21 -14.03
CA ASN A 492 10.14 1.46 -13.02
C ASN A 492 10.15 -0.06 -13.22
N GLY A 493 10.28 -0.53 -14.46
CA GLY A 493 10.41 -1.96 -14.77
C GLY A 493 9.17 -2.79 -14.41
N LYS A 494 7.99 -2.16 -14.32
CA LYS A 494 6.79 -2.83 -13.82
C LYS A 494 6.34 -3.99 -14.70
N THR A 495 6.44 -3.89 -16.02
CA THR A 495 6.07 -4.97 -16.94
C THR A 495 6.95 -6.20 -16.72
N GLU A 496 8.25 -6.01 -16.65
CA GLU A 496 9.27 -7.06 -16.55
C GLU A 496 9.20 -7.78 -15.21
N LEU A 497 9.14 -7.03 -14.10
CA LEU A 497 9.01 -7.59 -12.76
C LEU A 497 7.64 -8.29 -12.58
N SER A 498 6.57 -7.78 -13.18
CA SER A 498 5.25 -8.44 -13.14
C SER A 498 5.25 -9.75 -13.90
N LEU A 499 5.87 -9.79 -15.08
CA LEU A 499 6.02 -11.02 -15.85
C LEU A 499 6.80 -12.07 -15.05
N MET A 500 7.93 -11.67 -14.45
CA MET A 500 8.74 -12.60 -13.66
C MET A 500 7.97 -13.13 -12.45
N HIS A 501 7.29 -12.25 -11.70
CA HIS A 501 6.45 -12.65 -10.59
C HIS A 501 5.35 -13.65 -11.03
N PHE A 502 4.64 -13.34 -12.13
CA PHE A 502 3.52 -14.15 -12.60
C PHE A 502 3.98 -15.55 -13.07
N THR A 503 5.08 -15.63 -13.80
CA THR A 503 5.65 -16.91 -14.30
C THR A 503 6.15 -17.80 -13.18
N MET A 504 6.74 -17.22 -12.13
CA MET A 504 7.22 -17.97 -10.97
C MET A 504 6.06 -18.48 -10.10
N LYS A 505 4.98 -17.70 -9.99
CA LYS A 505 3.78 -18.12 -9.25
C LYS A 505 2.93 -19.14 -9.99
N ASN A 506 2.87 -19.06 -11.32
CA ASN A 506 2.07 -19.94 -12.17
C ASN A 506 3.00 -20.72 -13.13
N PRO A 507 3.69 -21.78 -12.67
CA PRO A 507 4.68 -22.50 -13.49
C PRO A 507 4.09 -23.29 -14.66
N HIS A 508 2.78 -23.58 -14.62
CA HIS A 508 2.06 -24.26 -15.70
C HIS A 508 1.67 -23.31 -16.84
N TRP A 509 1.67 -22.01 -16.58
CA TRP A 509 1.36 -21.00 -17.58
C TRP A 509 2.49 -20.89 -18.61
N GLN A 510 2.12 -20.96 -19.89
CA GLN A 510 3.06 -20.79 -20.99
C GLN A 510 3.09 -19.31 -21.41
N PRO A 511 4.21 -18.59 -21.23
CA PRO A 511 4.32 -17.21 -21.66
C PRO A 511 4.29 -17.11 -23.19
N PRO A 512 3.81 -15.98 -23.74
CA PRO A 512 3.94 -15.67 -25.17
C PRO A 512 5.40 -15.74 -25.64
N GLN A 513 5.61 -15.95 -26.95
CA GLN A 513 6.95 -16.15 -27.52
C GLN A 513 7.95 -15.04 -27.13
N GLU A 514 7.54 -13.77 -27.22
CA GLU A 514 8.40 -12.62 -26.90
C GLU A 514 8.78 -12.59 -25.41
N SER A 515 7.80 -12.78 -24.52
CA SER A 515 8.01 -12.92 -23.08
C SER A 515 8.92 -14.11 -22.73
N SER A 516 8.79 -15.24 -23.46
CA SER A 516 9.61 -16.43 -23.25
C SER A 516 11.08 -16.20 -23.60
N VAL A 517 11.35 -15.44 -24.67
CA VAL A 517 12.72 -15.07 -25.09
C VAL A 517 13.39 -14.17 -24.07
N PHE A 518 12.66 -13.20 -23.52
CA PHE A 518 13.18 -12.36 -22.44
C PHE A 518 13.55 -13.19 -21.20
N ILE A 519 12.67 -14.08 -20.77
CA ILE A 519 12.91 -14.93 -19.60
C ILE A 519 14.10 -15.86 -19.84
N SER A 520 14.22 -16.46 -21.03
CA SER A 520 15.36 -17.33 -21.35
C SER A 520 16.67 -16.57 -21.35
N GLN A 521 16.72 -15.37 -21.93
CA GLN A 521 17.90 -14.52 -21.93
C GLN A 521 18.29 -14.06 -20.53
N LEU A 522 17.31 -13.72 -19.69
CA LEU A 522 17.57 -13.37 -18.29
C LEU A 522 18.18 -14.56 -17.54
N LYS A 523 17.61 -15.76 -17.72
CA LYS A 523 18.15 -17.00 -17.14
C LYS A 523 19.56 -17.32 -17.65
N GLU A 524 19.85 -17.08 -18.92
CA GLU A 524 21.20 -17.23 -19.49
C GLU A 524 22.19 -16.24 -18.89
N LYS A 525 21.80 -14.96 -18.73
CA LYS A 525 22.63 -13.95 -18.05
C LYS A 525 22.91 -14.32 -16.60
N VAL A 526 21.91 -14.82 -15.87
CA VAL A 526 22.09 -15.33 -14.50
C VAL A 526 23.11 -16.46 -14.48
N LYS A 527 22.99 -17.47 -15.36
CA LYS A 527 23.96 -18.57 -15.45
C LYS A 527 25.36 -18.08 -15.79
N HIS A 528 25.48 -17.18 -16.75
CA HIS A 528 26.77 -16.61 -17.15
C HIS A 528 27.42 -15.84 -15.99
N HIS A 529 26.66 -15.01 -15.28
CA HIS A 529 27.17 -14.25 -14.13
C HIS A 529 27.49 -15.15 -12.93
N ALA A 530 26.77 -16.27 -12.76
CA ALA A 530 27.08 -17.28 -11.74
C ALA A 530 28.40 -18.00 -12.01
N HIS A 531 28.75 -18.27 -13.28
CA HIS A 531 30.02 -18.89 -13.65
C HIS A 531 31.24 -18.00 -13.39
N VAL A 532 31.06 -16.68 -13.49
CA VAL A 532 32.09 -15.67 -13.18
C VAL A 532 32.09 -15.28 -11.70
N GLY A 533 31.05 -15.69 -10.96
CA GLY A 533 30.82 -15.29 -9.58
C GLY A 533 31.44 -16.19 -8.52
N PRO A 534 31.42 -15.75 -7.26
CA PRO A 534 31.94 -16.52 -6.14
C PRO A 534 31.08 -17.78 -5.90
N SER A 535 31.72 -18.88 -5.49
CA SER A 535 31.06 -20.18 -5.30
C SER A 535 29.97 -20.13 -4.24
N THR A 536 28.81 -20.73 -4.51
CA THR A 536 27.61 -20.73 -3.64
C THR A 536 27.87 -21.25 -2.23
N HIS A 537 28.73 -22.27 -2.10
CA HIS A 537 29.13 -22.84 -0.82
C HIS A 537 29.88 -21.82 0.06
N LEU A 538 30.68 -20.93 -0.55
CA LEU A 538 31.36 -19.85 0.15
C LEU A 538 30.34 -18.80 0.65
N LEU A 539 29.36 -18.44 -0.18
CA LEU A 539 28.34 -17.43 0.16
C LEU A 539 27.46 -17.89 1.33
N LEU A 540 27.01 -19.14 1.26
CA LEU A 540 26.18 -19.77 2.28
C LEU A 540 26.96 -20.00 3.59
N SER A 541 28.27 -20.23 3.54
CA SER A 541 29.12 -20.37 4.73
C SER A 541 29.40 -19.04 5.45
N GLN A 542 29.29 -17.91 4.74
CA GLN A 542 29.52 -16.56 5.26
C GLN A 542 28.24 -15.90 5.81
N ALA A 543 27.07 -16.37 5.37
CA ALA A 543 25.77 -15.91 5.85
C ALA A 543 25.57 -15.99 7.40
N PRO A 544 26.06 -17.04 8.12
CA PRO A 544 25.97 -17.17 9.59
C PRO A 544 26.76 -16.10 10.37
N LEU A 545 27.87 -15.62 9.83
CA LEU A 545 28.74 -14.63 10.49
C LEU A 545 28.14 -13.22 10.43
N CYS A 546 27.49 -12.87 9.32
CA CYS A 546 26.75 -11.61 9.21
C CYS A 546 25.39 -11.63 9.91
N THR A 547 24.75 -12.79 10.05
CA THR A 547 23.52 -12.96 10.85
C THR A 547 23.78 -12.90 12.35
N SER A 548 24.99 -13.20 12.82
CA SER A 548 25.38 -12.97 14.22
C SER A 548 25.44 -11.46 14.56
N LEU A 549 25.69 -10.60 13.57
CA LEU A 549 25.59 -9.13 13.70
C LEU A 549 24.15 -8.64 13.60
N GLN A 550 23.30 -9.29 12.80
CA GLN A 550 21.88 -9.00 12.66
C GLN A 550 21.04 -9.90 13.58
N SER A 551 21.02 -9.60 14.88
CA SER A 551 20.18 -10.34 15.82
C SER A 551 18.74 -10.48 15.31
N ILE A 552 18.23 -11.72 15.27
CA ILE A 552 16.88 -12.18 15.68
C ILE A 552 16.44 -13.42 14.89
N ASN A 553 16.12 -14.48 15.67
CA ASN A 553 15.37 -15.70 15.37
C ASN A 553 16.02 -16.80 14.49
N PRO A 554 15.75 -18.09 14.79
CA PRO A 554 16.14 -19.20 13.92
C PRO A 554 15.42 -19.03 12.58
N MET A 555 16.18 -18.76 11.53
CA MET A 555 15.67 -18.45 10.21
C MET A 555 15.42 -19.71 9.38
N THR A 556 14.36 -19.67 8.59
CA THR A 556 14.05 -20.66 7.55
C THR A 556 15.07 -20.57 6.40
N MET A 557 15.32 -21.68 5.70
CA MET A 557 16.28 -21.78 4.57
C MET A 557 16.20 -20.64 3.53
N PRO A 558 15.02 -20.06 3.19
CA PRO A 558 14.91 -18.94 2.24
C PRO A 558 15.54 -17.62 2.73
N ASP A 559 15.47 -17.34 4.03
CA ASP A 559 16.04 -16.11 4.59
C ASP A 559 17.57 -16.16 4.62
N ASN A 560 18.15 -17.35 4.76
CA ASN A 560 19.60 -17.56 4.67
C ASN A 560 20.12 -17.33 3.25
N LEU A 561 19.33 -17.65 2.22
CA LEU A 561 19.68 -17.36 0.82
C LEU A 561 19.75 -15.86 0.59
N LEU A 562 18.75 -15.11 1.05
CA LEU A 562 18.74 -13.64 0.93
C LEU A 562 19.88 -13.01 1.74
N ALA A 563 20.09 -13.46 2.98
CA ALA A 563 21.16 -12.97 3.85
C ALA A 563 22.55 -13.18 3.24
N SER A 564 22.77 -14.30 2.52
CA SER A 564 24.05 -14.57 1.85
C SER A 564 24.38 -13.51 0.79
N VAL A 565 23.42 -13.16 -0.08
CA VAL A 565 23.60 -12.14 -1.13
C VAL A 565 23.82 -10.76 -0.55
N MET A 566 23.12 -10.45 0.55
CA MET A 566 23.16 -9.17 1.24
C MET A 566 24.45 -8.95 2.04
N ALA A 567 25.11 -10.03 2.47
CA ALA A 567 26.36 -10.01 3.23
C ALA A 567 27.61 -9.84 2.33
N HIS A 568 27.53 -10.22 1.05
CA HIS A 568 28.68 -10.22 0.15
C HIS A 568 29.42 -8.88 -0.02
N PRO A 569 28.73 -7.74 -0.19
CA PRO A 569 29.40 -6.45 -0.36
C PRO A 569 30.31 -6.07 0.82
N ILE A 570 29.94 -6.48 2.04
CA ILE A 570 30.64 -6.14 3.29
C ILE A 570 31.94 -6.95 3.40
N LEU A 571 31.89 -8.23 3.03
CA LEU A 571 33.03 -9.14 3.11
C LEU A 571 34.06 -8.85 2.01
N THR A 572 33.63 -8.38 0.83
CA THR A 572 34.53 -7.94 -0.24
C THR A 572 35.16 -6.57 0.03
N ALA A 573 34.47 -5.67 0.74
CA ALA A 573 35.02 -4.37 1.15
C ALA A 573 36.09 -4.51 2.27
N SER A 574 36.11 -5.64 2.98
CA SER A 574 37.03 -5.91 4.10
C SER A 574 38.42 -6.42 3.69
N GLY A 575 38.79 -6.33 2.40
CA GLY A 575 40.18 -6.49 1.95
C GLY A 575 40.69 -7.93 1.75
N LEU A 576 39.82 -8.93 1.67
CA LEU A 576 40.20 -10.33 1.44
C LEU A 576 39.75 -10.84 0.05
N GLN A 577 40.19 -10.15 -1.02
CA GLN A 577 40.45 -10.72 -2.35
C GLN A 577 40.89 -9.58 -3.29
N ALA A 578 42.19 -9.27 -3.26
CA ALA A 578 42.83 -8.50 -4.33
C ALA A 578 43.32 -9.50 -5.39
N GLY A 579 42.63 -9.56 -6.53
CA GLY A 579 43.07 -10.37 -7.66
C GLY A 579 42.00 -10.55 -8.73
N GLU A 580 41.91 -9.57 -9.64
CA GLU A 580 41.46 -9.61 -11.06
C GLU A 580 40.46 -8.48 -11.41
N PRO A 581 40.73 -7.68 -12.46
CA PRO A 581 39.85 -6.60 -12.90
C PRO A 581 38.79 -7.17 -13.85
N HIS A 582 37.71 -7.74 -13.31
CA HIS A 582 36.51 -8.04 -14.09
C HIS A 582 35.34 -7.19 -13.61
N PHE A 583 34.73 -6.51 -14.57
CA PHE A 583 33.81 -5.36 -14.49
C PHE A 583 32.41 -5.65 -13.88
N ILE A 584 32.29 -6.65 -13.00
CA ILE A 584 31.01 -7.08 -12.43
C ILE A 584 30.97 -6.67 -10.95
N GLN A 585 29.91 -5.95 -10.55
CA GLN A 585 29.70 -5.59 -9.13
C GLN A 585 29.61 -6.89 -8.29
N PRO A 586 30.32 -7.00 -7.15
CA PRO A 586 30.41 -8.25 -6.38
C PRO A 586 29.05 -8.79 -5.90
N SER A 587 28.03 -7.94 -5.74
CA SER A 587 26.66 -8.33 -5.39
C SER A 587 25.89 -9.00 -6.54
N THR A 588 26.06 -8.54 -7.79
CA THR A 588 25.40 -9.15 -8.97
C THR A 588 25.82 -10.59 -9.21
N ALA A 589 27.11 -10.85 -9.00
CA ALA A 589 27.67 -12.18 -9.13
C ALA A 589 27.20 -13.09 -7.99
N ALA A 590 27.07 -12.56 -6.76
CA ALA A 590 26.55 -13.30 -5.62
C ALA A 590 25.06 -13.67 -5.79
N ALA A 591 24.20 -12.73 -6.20
CA ALA A 591 22.80 -12.98 -6.49
C ALA A 591 22.63 -14.04 -7.61
N ALA A 592 23.42 -13.91 -8.68
CA ALA A 592 23.42 -14.86 -9.79
C ALA A 592 23.88 -16.26 -9.38
N SER A 593 24.95 -16.38 -8.58
CA SER A 593 25.42 -17.65 -8.02
C SER A 593 24.35 -18.35 -7.20
N VAL A 594 23.68 -17.63 -6.28
CA VAL A 594 22.58 -18.19 -5.47
C VAL A 594 21.41 -18.62 -6.35
N LEU A 595 20.98 -17.80 -7.31
CA LEU A 595 19.91 -18.13 -8.25
C LEU A 595 20.24 -19.37 -9.10
N ALA A 596 21.48 -19.51 -9.57
CA ALA A 596 21.92 -20.67 -10.36
C ALA A 596 21.98 -21.97 -9.54
N SER A 597 22.06 -21.88 -8.21
CA SER A 597 22.07 -23.04 -7.32
C SER A 597 20.69 -23.58 -6.96
N LEU A 598 19.64 -22.80 -7.21
CA LEU A 598 18.27 -23.25 -6.99
C LEU A 598 17.87 -24.31 -8.02
N PRO A 599 17.05 -25.30 -7.64
CA PRO A 599 16.52 -26.26 -8.61
C PRO A 599 15.82 -25.48 -9.71
N PRO A 600 16.12 -25.73 -11.00
CA PRO A 600 15.39 -25.06 -12.07
C PRO A 600 13.91 -25.35 -11.89
N SER A 601 13.08 -24.31 -11.89
CA SER A 601 11.65 -24.42 -12.16
C SER A 601 11.49 -25.06 -13.54
N GLN A 602 11.48 -26.40 -13.58
CA GLN A 602 11.48 -27.17 -14.83
C GLN A 602 10.10 -27.09 -15.47
N LEU A 603 9.97 -26.16 -16.42
CA LEU A 603 9.17 -26.39 -17.62
C LEU A 603 9.88 -27.50 -18.41
N ALA A 604 9.27 -28.68 -18.44
CA ALA A 604 9.73 -29.80 -19.26
C ALA A 604 9.56 -29.45 -20.74
N HIS A 605 10.60 -28.91 -21.38
CA HIS A 605 10.73 -29.01 -22.83
C HIS A 605 11.24 -30.41 -23.17
N THR A 606 10.35 -31.20 -23.77
CA THR A 606 10.64 -32.49 -24.38
C THR A 606 11.76 -32.37 -25.40
N SER A 607 12.81 -33.18 -25.25
CA SER A 607 13.72 -33.56 -26.33
C SER A 607 14.17 -35.01 -26.14
N PRO A 608 14.43 -35.77 -27.22
CA PRO A 608 14.28 -37.21 -27.22
C PRO A 608 15.47 -37.97 -26.65
N VAL A 609 15.11 -38.99 -25.86
CA VAL A 609 15.83 -40.19 -25.44
C VAL A 609 17.10 -40.52 -26.23
N ARG A 610 18.24 -40.64 -25.53
CA ARG A 610 19.33 -41.56 -25.93
C ARG A 610 20.12 -42.13 -24.74
N SER A 611 19.73 -43.36 -24.38
CA SER A 611 20.51 -44.53 -23.91
C SER A 611 21.72 -44.40 -22.95
N ARG A 612 21.53 -45.00 -21.75
CA ARG A 612 22.35 -46.02 -21.02
C ARG A 612 23.90 -45.91 -20.98
N GLY A 613 24.44 -45.91 -19.76
CA GLY A 613 25.80 -46.41 -19.42
C GLY A 613 26.19 -46.14 -17.95
N PRO A 614 26.99 -46.99 -17.25
CA PRO A 614 26.68 -47.40 -15.87
C PRO A 614 27.53 -46.79 -14.74
N LEU A 615 26.96 -46.96 -13.54
CA LEU A 615 27.50 -46.78 -12.18
C LEU A 615 28.97 -47.21 -11.99
N MET A 616 29.72 -46.43 -11.20
CA MET A 616 30.90 -46.91 -10.49
C MET A 616 31.00 -46.32 -9.08
N SER A 617 31.36 -47.21 -8.16
CA SER A 617 31.40 -47.15 -6.70
C SER A 617 32.59 -46.35 -6.12
N SER A 618 32.47 -45.84 -4.90
CA SER A 618 33.49 -46.03 -3.82
C SER A 618 32.97 -45.43 -2.50
N MET A 619 32.65 -46.28 -1.51
CA MET A 619 33.50 -46.69 -0.38
C MET A 619 33.77 -45.59 0.66
N SER A 620 33.15 -45.74 1.83
CA SER A 620 33.57 -45.13 3.11
C SER A 620 34.97 -45.62 3.54
N PRO A 621 35.58 -45.01 4.57
CA PRO A 621 35.50 -45.70 5.86
C PRO A 621 35.30 -44.81 7.09
N TYR A 622 34.69 -45.48 8.07
CA TYR A 622 34.45 -45.19 9.49
C TYR A 622 35.53 -44.44 10.28
N SER A 623 35.08 -43.66 11.27
CA SER A 623 35.63 -43.76 12.64
C SER A 623 34.52 -43.54 13.68
N THR A 624 34.39 -44.53 14.55
CA THR A 624 33.51 -44.65 15.72
C THR A 624 34.15 -44.03 16.96
N THR A 625 33.38 -43.33 17.80
CA THR A 625 33.44 -43.48 19.28
C THR A 625 32.22 -42.87 19.96
N TYR A 626 31.81 -43.54 21.03
CA TYR A 626 30.55 -43.50 21.77
C TYR A 626 30.37 -42.26 22.68
N HIS A 627 29.14 -41.76 22.85
CA HIS A 627 28.37 -41.84 24.12
C HIS A 627 26.91 -41.37 23.95
N SER A 628 26.01 -42.10 24.60
CA SER A 628 24.55 -41.97 24.70
C SER A 628 24.15 -40.77 25.59
N ASP A 629 22.95 -40.16 25.49
CA ASP A 629 21.68 -40.73 25.95
C ASP A 629 20.42 -40.14 25.28
N ARG A 630 19.41 -41.02 25.25
CA ARG A 630 18.01 -40.93 24.80
C ARG A 630 17.21 -39.73 25.35
N SER A 631 16.34 -39.18 24.52
CA SER A 631 14.89 -39.25 24.80
C SER A 631 14.09 -39.35 23.50
N VAL A 632 13.13 -40.25 23.53
CA VAL A 632 12.33 -40.78 22.42
C VAL A 632 11.06 -39.93 22.30
N ASN A 633 10.71 -39.51 21.08
CA ASN A 633 9.32 -39.56 20.66
C ASN A 633 9.26 -39.82 19.16
N ASP A 634 8.94 -41.06 18.85
CA ASP A 634 8.91 -41.62 17.51
C ASP A 634 7.58 -41.31 16.80
N SER A 635 7.75 -40.90 15.55
CA SER A 635 6.89 -41.01 14.39
C SER A 635 5.52 -41.72 14.48
N MET A 636 4.51 -41.09 13.87
CA MET A 636 3.57 -41.79 12.99
C MET A 636 3.49 -41.05 11.65
N ILE A 637 4.32 -41.52 10.72
CA ILE A 637 4.16 -41.29 9.27
C ILE A 637 3.22 -42.39 8.80
N HIS A 638 1.95 -42.04 8.54
CA HIS A 638 1.07 -42.91 7.78
C HIS A 638 1.08 -42.45 6.33
N SER A 639 1.44 -43.40 5.47
CA SER A 639 1.57 -43.26 4.03
C SER A 639 0.23 -42.98 3.38
N ASP A 640 0.13 -41.88 2.64
CA ASP A 640 -0.81 -41.73 1.53
C ASP A 640 -0.02 -41.29 0.29
N SER A 641 0.38 -42.30 -0.46
CA SER A 641 1.06 -42.17 -1.75
C SER A 641 0.02 -42.00 -2.85
N HIS A 642 -0.46 -40.77 -3.11
CA HIS A 642 -1.06 -40.39 -4.40
C HIS A 642 -0.99 -38.86 -4.61
N MET A 643 -0.23 -38.44 -5.63
CA MET A 643 -0.24 -37.11 -6.27
C MET A 643 0.27 -35.88 -5.47
N GLN A 644 1.51 -35.91 -4.96
CA GLN A 644 2.25 -34.68 -4.66
C GLN A 644 3.04 -34.25 -5.92
N ARG A 645 2.46 -33.33 -6.71
CA ARG A 645 3.15 -32.69 -7.84
C ARG A 645 4.30 -31.82 -7.31
N ASN A 646 5.41 -31.84 -8.04
CA ASN A 646 6.65 -31.09 -7.78
C ASN A 646 6.45 -29.55 -7.89
N SER A 647 5.77 -28.92 -6.93
CA SER A 647 5.77 -27.46 -6.77
C SER A 647 6.72 -27.07 -5.64
N LEU A 648 7.64 -26.12 -5.92
CA LEU A 648 8.51 -25.53 -4.89
C LEU A 648 7.64 -24.94 -3.75
N PRO A 649 8.10 -25.00 -2.48
CA PRO A 649 7.40 -24.35 -1.37
C PRO A 649 7.17 -22.86 -1.67
N PRO A 650 6.01 -22.28 -1.27
CA PRO A 650 5.65 -20.89 -1.62
C PRO A 650 6.65 -19.86 -1.09
N GLU A 651 7.32 -20.17 0.04
CA GLU A 651 8.38 -19.35 0.63
C GLU A 651 9.64 -19.31 -0.24
N LEU A 652 10.00 -20.45 -0.85
CA LEU A 652 11.16 -20.53 -1.74
C LEU A 652 10.92 -19.79 -3.05
N VAL A 653 9.69 -19.86 -3.60
CA VAL A 653 9.28 -19.06 -4.77
C VAL A 653 9.35 -17.55 -4.46
N SER A 654 8.97 -17.15 -3.24
CA SER A 654 9.08 -15.76 -2.81
C SER A 654 10.55 -15.31 -2.75
N ALA A 655 11.43 -16.11 -2.15
CA ALA A 655 12.85 -15.78 -2.05
C ALA A 655 13.54 -15.76 -3.43
N GLU A 656 13.20 -16.69 -4.31
CA GLU A 656 13.70 -16.68 -5.69
C GLU A 656 13.26 -15.39 -6.42
N MET A 657 12.03 -14.92 -6.22
CA MET A 657 11.57 -13.66 -6.82
C MET A 657 12.28 -12.45 -6.22
N SER A 658 12.51 -12.45 -4.91
CA SER A 658 13.30 -11.42 -4.22
C SER A 658 14.71 -11.31 -4.78
N LEU A 659 15.36 -12.45 -5.05
CA LEU A 659 16.68 -12.51 -5.67
C LEU A 659 16.66 -12.00 -7.12
N HIS A 660 15.65 -12.37 -7.92
CA HIS A 660 15.50 -11.83 -9.27
C HIS A 660 15.25 -10.32 -9.27
N ALA A 661 14.46 -9.81 -8.32
CA ALA A 661 14.23 -8.38 -8.18
C ALA A 661 15.54 -7.63 -7.90
N ILE A 662 16.36 -8.10 -6.94
CA ILE A 662 17.69 -7.53 -6.67
C ILE A 662 18.54 -7.57 -7.94
N TYR A 663 18.66 -8.75 -8.56
CA TYR A 663 19.48 -8.93 -9.75
C TYR A 663 19.08 -8.01 -10.92
N MET A 664 17.78 -7.86 -11.19
CA MET A 664 17.27 -7.00 -12.25
C MET A 664 17.55 -5.51 -11.97
N HIS A 665 17.38 -5.05 -10.73
CA HIS A 665 17.75 -3.69 -10.31
C HIS A 665 19.25 -3.43 -10.47
N GLU A 666 20.08 -4.44 -10.23
CA GLU A 666 21.52 -4.31 -10.40
C GLU A 666 21.96 -4.32 -11.86
N LEU A 667 21.36 -5.17 -12.71
CA LEU A 667 21.58 -5.13 -14.15
C LEU A 667 21.17 -3.78 -14.75
N HIS A 668 20.03 -3.25 -14.34
CA HIS A 668 19.54 -1.95 -14.78
C HIS A 668 20.56 -0.83 -14.49
N GLN A 669 21.21 -0.87 -13.32
CA GLN A 669 22.26 0.09 -12.97
C GLN A 669 23.48 -0.01 -13.90
N GLN A 670 23.92 -1.23 -14.24
CA GLN A 670 25.07 -1.42 -15.11
C GLN A 670 24.81 -0.85 -16.51
N SER A 671 23.57 -0.91 -17.00
CA SER A 671 23.18 -0.33 -18.28
C SER A 671 23.02 1.20 -18.28
N SER A 672 22.67 1.81 -17.14
CA SER A 672 22.43 3.26 -17.05
C SER A 672 23.71 4.08 -16.78
N HIS A 673 24.82 3.45 -16.40
CA HIS A 673 26.14 4.07 -16.29
C HIS A 673 27.19 3.34 -17.15
N PRO A 674 27.21 3.53 -18.48
CA PRO A 674 28.42 3.28 -19.24
C PRO A 674 29.46 4.32 -18.82
N GLN A 675 30.51 3.87 -18.13
CA GLN A 675 31.58 4.70 -17.59
C GLN A 675 32.13 5.68 -18.64
N MET A 676 32.27 6.95 -18.26
CA MET A 676 33.14 7.92 -18.94
C MET A 676 34.47 7.23 -19.28
N THR A 677 34.82 7.25 -20.55
CA THR A 677 36.10 6.76 -21.06
C THR A 677 37.25 7.44 -20.32
N SER A 678 38.11 6.60 -19.74
CA SER A 678 39.48 6.87 -19.31
C SER A 678 40.16 8.00 -20.09
N GLY A 679 40.53 9.06 -19.37
CA GLY A 679 41.44 10.10 -19.82
C GLY A 679 42.00 10.84 -18.60
N GLN A 680 43.30 10.60 -18.34
CA GLN A 680 44.15 11.29 -17.36
C GLN A 680 43.88 11.03 -15.88
N TRP A 681 44.57 10.01 -15.38
CA TRP A 681 45.15 10.05 -14.04
C TRP A 681 46.07 11.26 -13.92
N GLN A 682 45.80 12.16 -12.98
CA GLN A 682 46.84 13.00 -12.39
C GLN A 682 46.53 13.31 -10.91
N ASN A 683 47.48 12.83 -10.10
CA ASN A 683 47.92 13.31 -8.79
C ASN A 683 47.11 12.94 -7.55
N ALA A 684 47.69 11.97 -6.82
CA ALA A 684 47.50 11.75 -5.40
C ALA A 684 47.82 13.03 -4.60
N VAL A 685 46.89 13.45 -3.75
CA VAL A 685 47.17 14.44 -2.70
C VAL A 685 47.66 13.68 -1.47
N PRO A 686 48.85 13.99 -0.92
CA PRO A 686 49.38 13.30 0.25
C PRO A 686 48.60 13.70 1.50
N MET A 687 48.29 12.71 2.34
CA MET A 687 47.82 12.93 3.71
C MET A 687 48.79 13.83 4.47
N ARG A 688 48.25 14.82 5.17
CA ARG A 688 48.99 15.64 6.13
C ARG A 688 48.42 15.40 7.51
N ASP A 689 49.23 14.77 8.35
CA ASP A 689 48.99 14.53 9.77
C ASP A 689 48.69 15.85 10.50
N MET A 690 47.62 15.86 11.28
CA MET A 690 47.22 17.01 12.09
C MET A 690 47.81 16.84 13.49
N HIS A 691 49.00 17.42 13.70
CA HIS A 691 49.53 17.70 15.03
C HIS A 691 48.97 19.03 15.55
N THR A 692 48.53 18.98 16.81
CA THR A 692 48.15 20.07 17.70
C THR A 692 49.28 21.08 17.91
N ASN A 693 49.00 22.39 17.80
CA ASN A 693 49.40 23.39 18.81
C ASN A 693 48.79 24.79 18.58
N THR A 694 48.05 25.24 19.61
CA THR A 694 48.03 26.56 20.27
C THR A 694 48.55 27.84 19.57
N GLY A 695 47.73 28.90 19.60
CA GLY A 695 48.15 30.21 20.13
C GLY A 695 47.84 31.47 19.29
N LEU A 696 46.97 32.35 19.85
CA LEU A 696 46.91 33.84 19.75
C LEU A 696 46.78 34.48 18.34
N GLN A 697 46.07 35.58 18.04
CA GLN A 697 45.63 36.76 18.81
C GLN A 697 44.70 37.65 17.91
N GLN A 698 43.72 38.34 18.53
CA GLN A 698 43.26 39.74 18.29
C GLN A 698 42.53 40.14 16.97
N SER A 699 41.22 40.49 17.01
CA SER A 699 40.60 41.84 17.18
C SER A 699 40.56 42.64 15.85
N SER A 700 39.52 43.34 15.37
CA SER A 700 38.45 44.14 16.00
C SER A 700 37.50 44.77 14.92
N HIS A 701 36.34 45.28 15.38
CA HIS A 701 35.46 46.34 14.80
C HIS A 701 34.41 46.03 13.69
N GLY A 702 33.12 46.29 14.01
CA GLY A 702 32.06 46.76 13.08
C GLY A 702 31.79 48.27 13.27
N PRO A 703 30.64 48.90 12.92
CA PRO A 703 29.49 48.52 12.07
C PRO A 703 28.96 49.64 11.09
N SER A 704 27.85 49.36 10.37
CA SER A 704 26.71 50.25 9.94
C SER A 704 26.62 50.94 8.54
N MET A 705 25.38 50.85 7.96
CA MET A 705 24.62 51.71 7.00
C MET A 705 25.19 52.04 5.59
N SER A 706 24.45 52.17 4.47
CA SER A 706 23.04 52.07 4.04
C SER A 706 22.97 52.20 2.49
N MET A 707 21.99 51.53 1.83
CA MET A 707 21.35 51.75 0.48
C MET A 707 22.04 52.56 -0.65
N PRO A 708 21.86 52.15 -1.94
CA PRO A 708 20.92 52.92 -2.79
C PRO A 708 20.17 52.13 -3.90
N THR A 709 19.04 52.71 -4.33
CA THR A 709 18.29 52.56 -5.61
C THR A 709 17.80 53.97 -6.01
N PRO A 710 17.17 54.26 -7.18
CA PRO A 710 16.72 53.42 -8.33
C PRO A 710 16.98 54.06 -9.74
N VAL A 711 16.42 53.41 -10.81
CA VAL A 711 15.85 53.92 -12.10
C VAL A 711 16.15 52.87 -13.21
N SER A 712 15.31 52.48 -14.19
CA SER A 712 13.86 52.42 -14.47
C SER A 712 13.69 51.95 -15.94
N LEU A 713 12.67 51.11 -16.23
CA LEU A 713 11.82 50.98 -17.45
C LEU A 713 11.25 49.53 -17.46
N GLY A 714 9.97 49.17 -17.34
CA GLY A 714 8.62 49.79 -17.41
C GLY A 714 7.72 48.75 -18.14
N GLY A 715 6.52 48.29 -17.76
CA GLY A 715 5.55 48.65 -16.73
C GLY A 715 4.24 49.11 -17.38
N TRP A 716 3.17 48.29 -17.36
CA TRP A 716 1.77 48.73 -17.52
C TRP A 716 0.82 47.77 -16.78
N GLN A 717 -0.12 48.37 -16.04
CA GLN A 717 -1.19 47.78 -15.22
C GLN A 717 -2.54 48.47 -15.57
N GLU A 718 -3.62 47.90 -15.04
CA GLU A 718 -5.07 47.91 -15.38
C GLU A 718 -5.92 49.19 -15.10
N GLU A 719 -7.24 49.02 -15.39
CA GLU A 719 -8.50 49.66 -14.88
C GLU A 719 -9.24 50.69 -15.80
N GLU A 720 -10.45 50.37 -16.32
CA GLU A 720 -11.86 50.65 -15.85
C GLU A 720 -12.30 52.12 -16.15
N GLU A 721 -13.52 52.55 -16.55
CA GLU A 721 -14.95 52.26 -16.24
C GLU A 721 -15.91 52.72 -17.40
N GLU A 722 -17.22 52.73 -17.12
CA GLU A 722 -18.48 52.69 -17.90
C GLU A 722 -19.06 54.02 -18.51
N GLU A 723 -20.20 53.84 -19.22
CA GLU A 723 -21.41 54.72 -19.40
C GLU A 723 -21.83 55.24 -20.80
N GLU A 724 -23.16 55.26 -20.97
CA GLU A 724 -24.04 55.44 -22.14
C GLU A 724 -24.19 56.90 -22.65
N ASN A 725 -24.57 57.11 -23.92
CA ASN A 725 -25.83 57.78 -24.32
C ASN A 725 -26.01 58.06 -25.84
N GLU A 726 -27.30 57.90 -26.24
CA GLU A 726 -28.15 58.65 -27.20
C GLU A 726 -27.97 58.58 -28.74
N ASP A 727 -29.00 57.98 -29.38
CA ASP A 727 -29.93 58.49 -30.41
C ASP A 727 -29.43 59.42 -31.55
N ASP A 728 -29.69 59.06 -32.82
CA ASP A 728 -30.84 59.56 -33.63
C ASP A 728 -30.73 59.33 -35.16
N GLN A 729 -31.92 59.24 -35.78
CA GLN A 729 -32.31 59.54 -37.18
C GLN A 729 -32.15 58.55 -38.37
N GLU A 730 -33.27 57.85 -38.62
CA GLU A 730 -34.21 58.02 -39.77
C GLU A 730 -33.79 57.92 -41.26
N SER A 731 -34.37 56.87 -41.88
CA SER A 731 -35.27 56.91 -43.05
C SER A 731 -34.71 57.11 -44.48
N LYS A 732 -34.89 56.07 -45.33
CA LYS A 732 -35.77 56.13 -46.53
C LYS A 732 -35.85 54.78 -47.28
N SER A 733 -37.07 54.23 -47.28
CA SER A 733 -37.80 53.55 -48.36
C SER A 733 -37.07 52.92 -49.57
N GLY A 734 -37.41 51.65 -49.85
CA GLY A 734 -37.50 51.12 -51.22
C GLY A 734 -37.56 49.59 -51.36
N SER A 735 -38.78 49.04 -51.44
CA SER A 735 -39.26 47.84 -52.20
C SER A 735 -38.22 46.96 -52.95
N THR A 736 -38.29 45.62 -53.05
CA THR A 736 -39.44 44.75 -53.41
C THR A 736 -39.01 43.26 -53.47
N SER A 737 -39.92 42.32 -53.12
CA SER A 737 -40.23 41.01 -53.78
C SER A 737 -39.13 39.92 -53.91
N LYS A 738 -39.32 38.61 -53.72
CA LYS A 738 -40.45 37.68 -53.44
C LYS A 738 -39.85 36.25 -53.25
N HIS A 739 -40.64 35.38 -52.60
CA HIS A 739 -40.65 33.90 -52.67
C HIS A 739 -39.42 33.11 -52.19
N GLY A 740 -39.54 32.04 -51.41
CA GLY A 740 -40.71 31.33 -50.88
C GLY A 740 -40.30 29.93 -50.41
N THR A 741 -41.01 29.41 -49.39
CA THR A 741 -41.26 27.98 -49.05
C THR A 741 -40.05 27.08 -48.74
N GLY A 742 -40.00 26.24 -47.72
CA GLY A 742 -40.92 25.78 -46.68
C GLY A 742 -40.09 24.98 -45.65
N ARG A 743 -40.34 25.13 -44.35
CA ARG A 743 -41.18 24.26 -43.51
C ARG A 743 -40.53 22.91 -43.14
N SER A 744 -40.05 22.87 -41.90
CA SER A 744 -40.31 21.86 -40.87
C SER A 744 -40.19 20.38 -41.24
N GLN A 745 -39.22 19.70 -40.63
CA GLN A 745 -39.45 18.95 -39.39
C GLN A 745 -38.18 18.98 -38.53
#